data_AF-A0A2U3I1F6-F1
#
_entry.id   AF-A0A2U3I1F6-F1
#
_cell.length_a   1.000
_cell.length_b   1.000
_cell.length_c   1.000
_cell.angle_alpha   90.00
_cell.angle_beta   90.00
_cell.angle_gamma   90.00
#
_symmetry.space_group_name_H-M   'P 1'
#
loop_
_entity.id
_entity.type
_entity.pdbx_description
1 polymer ?
#
loop_
_entity_poly.entity_id
_entity_poly.type
_entity_poly.pdbx_seq_one_letter_code
_entity_poly.pdbx_strand_id
1 'polypeptide(L)'
;MLDAALHALTLILDPLRLGIMLGGVLLGLALGVVPGLGGIVGLALLIPFTYHLDGYTAFALLLGMAAVTTVSDFIPAVLFGVPGTVGAAATVLDGHPLAKQGHARRAFGAGYASSLAGGIFGALLLALAIPVLRLIVLYIGSAELLAMCIFGLSMVATLSGKAPMKGLAVASFGLMLSLIGSDPQTGTLRWTFGTLYLWDHLPIVPVTLGIFALPELADMAIERTGIARERPQPGVRASTQWDGVRDAARHWWLILRCSGLGALLGAVPGIGSAVIDWMAYGHAIRTEKNPENFGKGDIRGVIASESSNNAKEGGHLIPTVAFGMPAGASMALLLSAFIMHGFTPGPEMLTKHLDVTYTIIWTLTISHIMGAVICLSGSSMFSRLATVRVGVLIPLVIAIVYLGAFNASQSWGDLCSLVLFGAVGWIMKRLNWPRPPLILGLVLGSIFERYYFISHEIYGMGLFARPVVIVILLAALWVVLGPTIKGLRKTLRMRSHSTSRRTAPSFKLRLRGFDWQIVFTLALTALVIVAMMVARDWAFAARLMPMTSACAALVFCCIVLIEQLFTRDVPATETTVSPSFDAAAPMGDLAMAGASAHFSGLQSSVDPQSNVIAKANANANANASAGASFGAHGDPSLHDGLASSLDTRTIYLRGVRFFASVAGALATAAVIGLLPALLIFMLLVARFEFGERWRTSAVLSIAMTIALWLVFGRIFSTPWPQSLIGDWLPWLRQLGGLV
;
A
#
# COMPACT_ATOMS: atom_id res chain seq x y z
N MET A 1 8.06 -18.30 26.47
CA MET A 1 7.37 -17.95 25.19
C MET A 1 5.89 -18.19 25.31
N LEU A 2 5.46 -19.38 25.75
CA LEU A 2 4.05 -19.64 26.07
C LEU A 2 3.51 -18.66 27.12
N ASP A 3 4.27 -18.37 28.18
CA ASP A 3 3.85 -17.40 29.21
C ASP A 3 3.65 -16.00 28.66
N ALA A 4 4.54 -15.55 27.77
CA ALA A 4 4.41 -14.25 27.12
C ALA A 4 3.21 -14.21 26.15
N ALA A 5 2.92 -15.32 25.47
CA ALA A 5 1.74 -15.45 24.62
C ALA A 5 0.44 -15.44 25.43
N LEU A 6 0.41 -16.11 26.59
CA LEU A 6 -0.73 -16.11 27.51
C LEU A 6 -0.91 -14.72 28.16
N HIS A 7 0.18 -14.08 28.57
CA HIS A 7 0.16 -12.72 29.09
C HIS A 7 -0.37 -11.73 28.05
N ALA A 8 0.11 -11.81 26.80
CA ALA A 8 -0.40 -10.99 25.70
C ALA A 8 -1.89 -11.23 25.43
N LEU A 9 -2.38 -12.48 25.55
CA LEU A 9 -3.79 -12.79 25.45
C LEU A 9 -4.59 -12.09 26.55
N THR A 10 -4.14 -12.16 27.81
CA THR A 10 -4.80 -11.46 28.92
C THR A 10 -4.80 -9.94 28.74
N LEU A 11 -3.72 -9.38 28.18
CA LEU A 11 -3.63 -7.95 27.88
C LEU A 11 -4.67 -7.52 26.84
N ILE A 12 -4.92 -8.31 25.79
CA ILE A 12 -5.89 -7.95 24.73
C ILE A 12 -7.33 -8.19 25.16
N LEU A 13 -7.56 -9.22 26.00
CA LEU A 13 -8.89 -9.52 26.52
C LEU A 13 -9.38 -8.47 27.54
N ASP A 14 -8.55 -7.51 27.94
CA ASP A 14 -9.01 -6.32 28.65
C ASP A 14 -10.19 -5.68 27.88
N PRO A 15 -11.36 -5.48 28.53
CA PRO A 15 -12.55 -4.95 27.88
C PRO A 15 -12.34 -3.63 27.12
N LEU A 16 -11.47 -2.75 27.62
CA LEU A 16 -11.18 -1.48 26.96
C LEU A 16 -10.42 -1.70 25.65
N ARG A 17 -9.37 -2.53 25.68
CA ARG A 17 -8.56 -2.88 24.51
C ARG A 17 -9.36 -3.66 23.48
N LEU A 18 -10.17 -4.60 23.93
CA LEU A 18 -11.08 -5.36 23.07
C LEU A 18 -12.11 -4.43 22.40
N GLY A 19 -12.65 -3.46 23.14
CA GLY A 19 -13.56 -2.45 22.61
C GLY A 19 -12.90 -1.53 21.58
N ILE A 20 -11.67 -1.10 21.81
CA ILE A 20 -10.90 -0.28 20.86
C ILE A 20 -10.53 -1.09 19.61
N MET A 21 -10.12 -2.36 19.77
CA MET A 21 -9.89 -3.29 18.67
C MET A 21 -11.17 -3.51 17.84
N LEU A 22 -12.32 -3.68 18.49
CA LEU A 22 -13.62 -3.74 17.80
C LEU A 22 -13.88 -2.46 17.01
N GLY A 23 -13.57 -1.30 17.56
CA GLY A 23 -13.62 -0.02 16.84
C GLY A 23 -12.75 -0.01 15.59
N GLY A 24 -11.50 -0.49 15.70
CA GLY A 24 -10.59 -0.69 14.57
C GLY A 24 -11.16 -1.63 13.51
N VAL A 25 -11.68 -2.78 13.93
CA VAL A 25 -12.33 -3.76 13.05
C VAL A 25 -13.52 -3.12 12.32
N LEU A 26 -14.43 -2.47 13.03
CA LEU A 26 -15.60 -1.83 12.42
C LEU A 26 -15.21 -0.74 11.42
N LEU A 27 -14.19 0.07 11.74
CA LEU A 27 -13.69 1.08 10.82
C LEU A 27 -13.01 0.44 9.60
N GLY A 28 -12.22 -0.61 9.79
CA GLY A 28 -11.58 -1.35 8.70
C GLY A 28 -12.60 -1.97 7.74
N LEU A 29 -13.66 -2.56 8.30
CA LEU A 29 -14.79 -3.08 7.51
C LEU A 29 -15.52 -1.96 6.76
N ALA A 30 -15.69 -0.80 7.39
CA ALA A 30 -16.34 0.34 6.75
C ALA A 30 -15.50 0.92 5.61
N LEU A 31 -14.18 1.05 5.80
CA LEU A 31 -13.26 1.59 4.81
C LEU A 31 -13.05 0.64 3.63
N GLY A 32 -12.83 -0.66 3.88
CA GLY A 32 -12.58 -1.61 2.79
C GLY A 32 -13.78 -1.76 1.85
N VAL A 33 -14.99 -1.54 2.33
CA VAL A 33 -16.21 -1.54 1.53
C VAL A 33 -16.30 -0.34 0.58
N VAL A 34 -15.65 0.78 0.89
CA VAL A 34 -15.68 1.98 0.06
C VAL A 34 -14.58 1.84 -1.01
N PRO A 35 -14.95 1.69 -2.29
CA PRO A 35 -13.96 1.61 -3.37
C PRO A 35 -13.10 2.88 -3.38
N GLY A 36 -11.78 2.69 -3.43
CA GLY A 36 -10.81 3.78 -3.42
C GLY A 36 -10.28 4.18 -2.04
N LEU A 37 -10.96 3.82 -0.94
CA LEU A 37 -10.46 3.99 0.43
C LEU A 37 -9.86 2.68 0.94
N GLY A 38 -8.63 2.37 0.48
CA GLY A 38 -7.93 1.14 0.87
C GLY A 38 -7.30 1.19 2.28
N GLY A 39 -6.69 0.07 2.69
CA GLY A 39 -6.06 -0.07 4.01
C GLY A 39 -4.93 0.92 4.31
N ILE A 40 -4.20 1.38 3.28
CA ILE A 40 -3.15 2.41 3.45
C ILE A 40 -3.76 3.74 3.92
N VAL A 41 -4.89 4.14 3.33
CA VAL A 41 -5.60 5.37 3.71
C VAL A 41 -6.14 5.25 5.12
N GLY A 42 -6.76 4.12 5.46
CA GLY A 42 -7.30 3.92 6.79
C GLY A 42 -6.24 3.87 7.89
N LEU A 43 -5.09 3.24 7.64
CA LEU A 43 -3.95 3.30 8.57
C LEU A 43 -3.48 4.75 8.76
N ALA A 44 -3.29 5.50 7.68
CA ALA A 44 -2.93 6.92 7.75
C ALA A 44 -3.93 7.73 8.59
N LEU A 45 -5.23 7.47 8.43
CA LEU A 45 -6.30 8.12 9.18
C LEU A 45 -6.30 7.75 10.66
N LEU A 46 -6.02 6.50 11.01
CA LEU A 46 -6.08 6.02 12.39
C LEU A 46 -4.85 6.38 13.23
N ILE A 47 -3.66 6.48 12.64
CA ILE A 47 -2.42 6.77 13.37
C ILE A 47 -2.56 7.95 14.35
N PRO A 48 -3.08 9.13 13.98
CA PRO A 48 -3.21 10.24 14.94
C PRO A 48 -4.15 9.96 16.12
N PHE A 49 -5.11 9.06 15.97
CA PHE A 49 -5.98 8.66 17.09
C PHE A 49 -5.26 7.77 18.10
N THR A 50 -4.08 7.27 17.77
CA THR A 50 -3.30 6.40 18.65
C THR A 50 -2.41 7.15 19.63
N TYR A 51 -2.16 8.45 19.48
CA TYR A 51 -1.18 9.18 20.30
C TYR A 51 -1.40 9.10 21.81
N HIS A 52 -2.66 9.05 22.23
CA HIS A 52 -3.04 9.01 23.65
C HIS A 52 -3.23 7.58 24.18
N LEU A 53 -3.00 6.57 23.34
CA LEU A 53 -3.15 5.16 23.67
C LEU A 53 -1.79 4.56 24.00
N ASP A 54 -1.75 3.59 24.93
CA ASP A 54 -0.56 2.76 25.10
C ASP A 54 -0.33 1.88 23.86
N GLY A 55 0.92 1.48 23.62
CA GLY A 55 1.30 0.74 22.42
C GLY A 55 0.47 -0.51 22.13
N TYR A 56 0.09 -1.28 23.17
CA TYR A 56 -0.75 -2.46 23.00
C TYR A 56 -2.11 -2.10 22.41
N THR A 57 -2.74 -1.07 22.97
CA THR A 57 -4.04 -0.56 22.55
C THR A 57 -3.98 0.10 21.17
N ALA A 58 -2.91 0.85 20.88
CA ALA A 58 -2.64 1.43 19.57
C ALA A 58 -2.52 0.36 18.48
N PHE A 59 -1.76 -0.71 18.73
CA PHE A 59 -1.63 -1.81 17.77
C PHE A 59 -2.90 -2.63 17.66
N ALA A 60 -3.65 -2.80 18.75
CA ALA A 60 -4.99 -3.41 18.71
C ALA A 60 -5.92 -2.66 17.74
N LEU A 61 -5.91 -1.32 17.79
CA LEU A 61 -6.68 -0.46 16.87
C LEU A 61 -6.19 -0.57 15.42
N LEU A 62 -4.89 -0.35 15.19
CA LEU A 62 -4.30 -0.25 13.85
C LEU A 62 -4.32 -1.58 13.10
N LEU A 63 -3.89 -2.66 13.76
CA LEU A 63 -3.89 -3.99 13.16
C LEU A 63 -5.29 -4.57 13.07
N GLY A 64 -6.18 -4.24 14.02
CA GLY A 64 -7.58 -4.65 13.92
C GLY A 64 -8.27 -4.09 12.69
N MET A 65 -7.99 -2.82 12.36
CA MET A 65 -8.44 -2.21 11.12
C MET A 65 -7.75 -2.82 9.89
N ALA A 66 -6.41 -2.89 9.89
CA ALA A 66 -5.65 -3.39 8.74
C ALA A 66 -6.03 -4.82 8.35
N ALA A 67 -6.22 -5.71 9.35
CA ALA A 67 -6.54 -7.12 9.15
C ALA A 67 -7.88 -7.37 8.45
N VAL A 68 -8.89 -6.53 8.69
CA VAL A 68 -10.25 -6.75 8.16
C VAL A 68 -10.60 -5.89 6.96
N THR A 69 -9.75 -4.91 6.63
CA THR A 69 -9.98 -4.06 5.46
C THR A 69 -9.99 -4.91 4.18
N THR A 70 -9.04 -5.86 4.05
CA THR A 70 -8.98 -6.84 2.96
C THR A 70 -10.19 -7.78 2.92
N VAL A 71 -10.71 -8.18 4.08
CA VAL A 71 -11.90 -9.04 4.20
C VAL A 71 -13.16 -8.35 3.64
N SER A 72 -13.26 -7.04 3.81
CA SER A 72 -14.45 -6.28 3.42
C SER A 72 -14.38 -5.70 1.99
N ASP A 73 -13.17 -5.47 1.47
CA ASP A 73 -12.90 -5.10 0.07
C ASP A 73 -13.42 -6.12 -0.96
N PHE A 74 -13.54 -7.36 -0.52
CA PHE A 74 -14.20 -8.43 -1.25
C PHE A 74 -15.65 -8.11 -1.64
N ILE A 75 -16.38 -7.31 -0.85
CA ILE A 75 -17.79 -6.98 -1.10
C ILE A 75 -17.97 -6.20 -2.41
N PRO A 76 -17.35 -5.01 -2.59
CA PRO A 76 -17.43 -4.29 -3.85
C PRO A 76 -16.80 -5.05 -5.03
N ALA A 77 -15.76 -5.86 -4.79
CA ALA A 77 -15.15 -6.71 -5.82
C ALA A 77 -16.17 -7.73 -6.39
N VAL A 78 -16.94 -8.41 -5.53
CA VAL A 78 -17.97 -9.38 -5.96
C VAL A 78 -19.18 -8.69 -6.58
N LEU A 79 -19.71 -7.66 -5.93
CA LEU A 79 -20.98 -7.05 -6.37
C LEU A 79 -20.83 -6.18 -7.61
N PHE A 80 -19.76 -5.38 -7.66
CA PHE A 80 -19.59 -4.34 -8.66
C PHE A 80 -18.44 -4.62 -9.63
N GLY A 81 -17.61 -5.63 -9.36
CA GLY A 81 -16.44 -5.92 -10.18
C GLY A 81 -15.34 -4.85 -10.06
N VAL A 82 -15.44 -3.97 -9.06
CA VAL A 82 -14.49 -2.89 -8.80
C VAL A 82 -13.78 -3.20 -7.49
N PRO A 83 -12.58 -3.80 -7.53
CA PRO A 83 -11.82 -4.08 -6.32
C PRO A 83 -11.29 -2.76 -5.74
N GLY A 84 -11.44 -2.55 -4.44
CA GLY A 84 -10.87 -1.41 -3.71
C GLY A 84 -9.39 -1.58 -3.39
N THR A 85 -8.87 -2.82 -3.36
CA THR A 85 -7.44 -3.11 -3.28
C THR A 85 -6.95 -3.96 -4.47
N VAL A 86 -5.67 -3.83 -4.79
CA VAL A 86 -5.03 -4.60 -5.88
C VAL A 86 -5.02 -6.12 -5.64
N GLY A 87 -5.17 -6.57 -4.39
CA GLY A 87 -5.22 -8.01 -4.04
C GLY A 87 -6.55 -8.66 -4.44
N ALA A 88 -7.67 -7.97 -4.22
CA ALA A 88 -9.01 -8.47 -4.55
C ALA A 88 -9.28 -8.58 -6.06
N ALA A 89 -8.38 -8.09 -6.91
CA ALA A 89 -8.50 -8.18 -8.37
C ALA A 89 -8.58 -9.63 -8.87
N ALA A 90 -7.83 -10.56 -8.25
CA ALA A 90 -7.93 -11.98 -8.59
C ALA A 90 -9.32 -12.54 -8.22
N THR A 91 -9.90 -12.08 -7.10
CA THR A 91 -11.22 -12.49 -6.64
C THR A 91 -12.34 -12.05 -7.57
N VAL A 92 -12.20 -10.90 -8.25
CA VAL A 92 -13.19 -10.41 -9.23
C VAL A 92 -13.44 -11.42 -10.34
N LEU A 93 -12.41 -12.16 -10.78
CA LEU A 93 -12.50 -13.08 -11.92
C LEU A 93 -13.60 -14.14 -11.77
N ASP A 94 -13.81 -14.64 -10.55
CA ASP A 94 -14.85 -15.64 -10.28
C ASP A 94 -15.96 -15.10 -9.37
N GLY A 95 -15.63 -14.19 -8.45
CA GLY A 95 -16.59 -13.59 -7.53
C GLY A 95 -17.67 -12.77 -8.26
N HIS A 96 -17.27 -11.95 -9.22
CA HIS A 96 -18.22 -11.09 -9.94
C HIS A 96 -19.13 -11.88 -10.90
N PRO A 97 -18.63 -12.86 -11.69
CA PRO A 97 -19.50 -13.77 -12.43
C PRO A 97 -20.46 -14.56 -11.55
N LEU A 98 -20.04 -15.04 -10.36
CA LEU A 98 -20.93 -15.68 -9.39
C LEU A 98 -22.06 -14.73 -8.95
N ALA A 99 -21.75 -13.46 -8.72
CA ALA A 99 -22.77 -12.47 -8.38
C ALA A 99 -23.77 -12.24 -9.53
N LYS A 100 -23.29 -12.14 -10.78
CA LYS A 100 -24.14 -12.02 -11.98
C LYS A 100 -25.08 -13.23 -12.17
N GLN A 101 -24.65 -14.42 -11.74
CA GLN A 101 -25.46 -15.64 -11.78
C GLN A 101 -26.47 -15.75 -10.62
N GLY A 102 -26.57 -14.75 -9.74
CA GLY A 102 -27.44 -14.78 -8.55
C GLY A 102 -26.83 -15.51 -7.35
N HIS A 103 -25.56 -15.91 -7.43
CA HIS A 103 -24.83 -16.64 -6.38
C HIS A 103 -23.95 -15.75 -5.48
N ALA A 104 -24.22 -14.43 -5.42
CA ALA A 104 -23.47 -13.49 -4.60
C ALA A 104 -23.38 -13.90 -3.11
N ARG A 105 -24.48 -14.40 -2.53
CA ARG A 105 -24.50 -14.86 -1.14
C ARG A 105 -23.60 -16.08 -0.90
N ARG A 106 -23.57 -17.02 -1.86
CA ARG A 106 -22.67 -18.18 -1.82
C ARG A 106 -21.21 -17.74 -1.92
N ALA A 107 -20.91 -16.81 -2.83
CA ALA A 107 -19.58 -16.21 -2.91
C ALA A 107 -19.19 -15.58 -1.57
N PHE A 108 -20.09 -14.79 -0.96
CA PHE A 108 -19.83 -14.17 0.34
C PHE A 108 -19.48 -15.18 1.44
N GLY A 109 -20.24 -16.25 1.57
CA GLY A 109 -19.97 -17.30 2.56
C GLY A 109 -18.60 -17.95 2.37
N ALA A 110 -18.24 -18.31 1.13
CA ALA A 110 -16.96 -18.94 0.84
C ALA A 110 -15.79 -17.97 1.04
N GLY A 111 -15.94 -16.72 0.58
CA GLY A 111 -14.93 -15.67 0.73
C GLY A 111 -14.63 -15.35 2.19
N TYR A 112 -15.65 -15.10 3.03
CA TYR A 112 -15.41 -14.79 4.45
C TYR A 112 -14.83 -15.98 5.22
N ALA A 113 -15.28 -17.21 4.94
CA ALA A 113 -14.75 -18.40 5.60
C ALA A 113 -13.29 -18.69 5.20
N SER A 114 -12.97 -18.56 3.91
CA SER A 114 -11.59 -18.72 3.42
C SER A 114 -10.67 -17.58 3.89
N SER A 115 -11.18 -16.34 3.95
CA SER A 115 -10.48 -15.19 4.53
C SER A 115 -10.13 -15.40 6.00
N LEU A 116 -11.09 -15.85 6.81
CA LEU A 116 -10.89 -16.18 8.21
C LEU A 116 -9.81 -17.25 8.39
N ALA A 117 -9.95 -18.36 7.67
CA ALA A 117 -9.00 -19.46 7.74
C ALA A 117 -7.60 -19.04 7.26
N GLY A 118 -7.52 -18.20 6.23
CA GLY A 118 -6.27 -17.59 5.75
C GLY A 118 -5.61 -16.70 6.80
N GLY A 119 -6.36 -15.75 7.37
CA GLY A 119 -5.87 -14.84 8.40
C GLY A 119 -5.36 -15.56 9.65
N ILE A 120 -6.09 -16.56 10.14
CA ILE A 120 -5.65 -17.42 11.25
C ILE A 120 -4.38 -18.18 10.88
N PHE A 121 -4.30 -18.74 9.67
CA PHE A 121 -3.12 -19.45 9.21
C PHE A 121 -1.89 -18.52 9.14
N GLY A 122 -2.05 -17.29 8.63
CA GLY A 122 -1.00 -16.29 8.58
C GLY A 122 -0.49 -15.89 9.98
N ALA A 123 -1.41 -15.65 10.92
CA ALA A 123 -1.07 -15.34 12.31
C ALA A 123 -0.36 -16.51 13.01
N LEU A 124 -0.81 -17.74 12.74
CA LEU A 124 -0.15 -18.95 13.23
C LEU A 124 1.26 -19.11 12.65
N LEU A 125 1.45 -18.88 11.35
CA LEU A 125 2.77 -18.93 10.73
C LEU A 125 3.72 -17.91 11.35
N LEU A 126 3.26 -16.68 11.60
CA LEU A 126 4.02 -15.66 12.32
C LEU A 126 4.42 -16.15 13.72
N ALA A 127 3.47 -16.71 14.48
CA ALA A 127 3.75 -17.25 15.82
C ALA A 127 4.79 -18.38 15.80
N LEU A 128 4.71 -19.27 14.81
CA LEU A 128 5.66 -20.38 14.61
C LEU A 128 7.01 -19.91 14.08
N ALA A 129 7.07 -18.75 13.41
CA ALA A 129 8.33 -18.16 12.95
C ALA A 129 9.14 -17.54 14.10
N ILE A 130 8.50 -17.02 15.16
CA ILE A 130 9.19 -16.32 16.26
C ILE A 130 10.33 -17.15 16.87
N PRO A 131 10.16 -18.43 17.26
CA PRO A 131 11.25 -19.22 17.83
C PRO A 131 12.48 -19.28 16.92
N VAL A 132 12.27 -19.43 15.61
CA VAL A 132 13.34 -19.49 14.61
C VAL A 132 13.99 -18.11 14.43
N LEU A 133 13.18 -17.06 14.31
CA LEU A 133 13.65 -15.69 14.14
C LEU A 133 14.46 -15.20 15.33
N ARG A 134 14.08 -15.56 16.56
CA ARG A 134 14.85 -15.21 17.77
C ARG A 134 16.29 -15.71 17.71
N LEU A 135 16.49 -16.93 17.21
CA LEU A 135 17.84 -17.48 17.04
C LEU A 135 18.64 -16.70 16.01
N ILE A 136 18.01 -16.31 14.89
CA ILE A 136 18.66 -15.56 13.82
C ILE A 136 19.04 -14.15 14.29
N VAL A 137 18.11 -13.48 14.96
CA VAL A 137 18.22 -12.05 15.24
C VAL A 137 19.21 -11.74 16.37
N LEU A 138 19.55 -12.72 17.22
CA LEU A 138 20.64 -12.60 18.20
C LEU A 138 22.04 -12.44 17.55
N TYR A 139 22.21 -12.83 16.29
CA TYR A 139 23.46 -12.66 15.55
C TYR A 139 23.51 -11.37 14.72
N ILE A 140 22.46 -10.56 14.74
CA ILE A 140 22.35 -9.32 13.96
C ILE A 140 22.89 -8.16 14.80
N GLY A 141 23.98 -7.54 14.35
CA GLY A 141 24.56 -6.33 14.94
C GLY A 141 24.11 -5.05 14.23
N SER A 142 24.64 -3.90 14.68
CA SER A 142 24.34 -2.59 14.11
C SER A 142 24.69 -2.49 12.62
N ALA A 143 25.80 -3.10 12.20
CA ALA A 143 26.24 -3.10 10.80
C ALA A 143 25.28 -3.89 9.89
N GLU A 144 24.77 -5.03 10.36
CA GLU A 144 23.73 -5.77 9.65
C GLU A 144 22.45 -4.96 9.59
N LEU A 145 22.01 -4.33 10.69
CA LEU A 145 20.81 -3.48 10.69
C LEU A 145 20.92 -2.30 9.71
N LEU A 146 22.09 -1.68 9.58
CA LEU A 146 22.36 -0.69 8.55
C LEU A 146 22.17 -1.27 7.13
N ALA A 147 22.75 -2.44 6.87
CA ALA A 147 22.59 -3.13 5.58
C ALA A 147 21.12 -3.50 5.31
N MET A 148 20.39 -3.90 6.35
CA MET A 148 18.96 -4.18 6.31
C MET A 148 18.16 -2.92 5.94
N CYS A 149 18.47 -1.74 6.50
CA CYS A 149 17.83 -0.49 6.07
C CYS A 149 18.06 -0.21 4.57
N ILE A 150 19.28 -0.41 4.06
CA ILE A 150 19.61 -0.24 2.63
C ILE A 150 18.81 -1.23 1.78
N PHE A 151 18.73 -2.49 2.22
CA PHE A 151 17.96 -3.52 1.53
C PHE A 151 16.45 -3.20 1.52
N GLY A 152 15.88 -2.77 2.65
CA GLY A 152 14.46 -2.39 2.75
C GLY A 152 14.10 -1.22 1.84
N LEU A 153 14.92 -0.18 1.80
CA LEU A 153 14.75 0.96 0.89
C LEU A 153 14.84 0.53 -0.57
N SER A 154 15.81 -0.33 -0.91
CA SER A 154 15.99 -0.87 -2.26
C SER A 154 14.79 -1.74 -2.70
N MET A 155 14.25 -2.55 -1.79
CA MET A 155 13.10 -3.42 -2.06
C MET A 155 11.82 -2.63 -2.31
N VAL A 156 11.48 -1.66 -1.46
CA VAL A 156 10.25 -0.87 -1.66
C VAL A 156 10.35 0.04 -2.89
N ALA A 157 11.54 0.56 -3.18
CA ALA A 157 11.79 1.32 -4.39
C ALA A 157 11.61 0.49 -5.68
N THR A 158 11.96 -0.80 -5.65
CA THR A 158 11.79 -1.69 -6.81
C THR A 158 10.39 -2.29 -6.91
N LEU A 159 9.71 -2.52 -5.78
CA LEU A 159 8.31 -2.97 -5.73
C LEU A 159 7.32 -1.92 -6.26
N SER A 160 7.78 -0.69 -6.41
CA SER A 160 7.00 0.45 -6.89
C SER A 160 6.61 0.42 -8.39
N GLY A 161 6.83 -0.70 -9.08
CA GLY A 161 6.28 -0.96 -10.41
C GLY A 161 7.27 -0.74 -11.56
N LYS A 162 6.80 -0.14 -12.66
CA LYS A 162 7.50 -0.09 -13.96
C LYS A 162 8.79 0.77 -13.95
N ALA A 163 9.01 1.59 -12.92
CA ALA A 163 10.11 2.56 -12.87
C ALA A 163 10.85 2.49 -11.52
N PRO A 164 11.69 1.47 -11.28
CA PRO A 164 12.42 1.29 -10.02
C PRO A 164 13.33 2.48 -9.69
N MET A 165 13.87 3.17 -10.71
CA MET A 165 14.69 4.36 -10.52
C MET A 165 13.91 5.54 -9.94
N LYS A 166 12.64 5.73 -10.33
CA LYS A 166 11.75 6.72 -9.71
C LYS A 166 11.51 6.38 -8.23
N GLY A 167 11.37 5.09 -7.91
CA GLY A 167 11.25 4.61 -6.53
C GLY A 167 12.47 4.93 -5.69
N LEU A 168 13.68 4.71 -6.22
CA LEU A 168 14.93 4.98 -5.51
C LEU A 168 15.15 6.49 -5.31
N ALA A 169 14.88 7.30 -6.33
CA ALA A 169 14.94 8.76 -6.23
C ALA A 169 14.03 9.29 -5.11
N VAL A 170 12.80 8.79 -5.05
CA VAL A 170 11.83 9.19 -4.02
C VAL A 170 12.19 8.65 -2.64
N ALA A 171 12.73 7.44 -2.54
CA ALA A 171 13.21 6.88 -1.28
C ALA A 171 14.36 7.72 -0.70
N SER A 172 15.35 8.08 -1.54
CA SER A 172 16.45 8.96 -1.15
C SER A 172 15.98 10.37 -0.80
N PHE A 173 14.97 10.88 -1.49
CA PHE A 173 14.34 12.15 -1.13
C PHE A 173 13.62 12.06 0.23
N GLY A 174 12.90 10.96 0.51
CA GLY A 174 12.31 10.69 1.81
C GLY A 174 13.34 10.62 2.93
N LEU A 175 14.49 9.96 2.69
CA LEU A 175 15.63 9.96 3.63
C LEU A 175 16.14 11.37 3.90
N MET A 176 16.20 12.24 2.89
CA MET A 176 16.57 13.64 3.08
C MET A 176 15.57 14.35 4.00
N LEU A 177 14.27 14.14 3.78
CA LEU A 177 13.21 14.77 4.59
C LEU A 177 13.24 14.31 6.06
N SER A 178 13.66 13.07 6.34
CA SER A 178 13.76 12.58 7.72
C SER A 178 14.85 13.28 8.54
N LEU A 179 15.85 13.83 7.86
CA LEU A 179 17.01 14.47 8.48
C LEU A 179 16.79 15.96 8.73
N ILE A 180 15.61 16.51 8.39
CA ILE A 180 15.18 17.84 8.80
C ILE A 180 15.08 17.85 10.33
N GLY A 181 15.56 18.91 10.97
CA GLY A 181 15.52 19.10 12.42
C GLY A 181 16.89 19.14 13.09
N SER A 182 16.89 19.00 14.41
CA SER A 182 18.13 19.02 15.18
C SER A 182 18.94 17.74 14.97
N ASP A 183 20.23 17.91 14.67
CA ASP A 183 21.17 16.80 14.60
C ASP A 183 21.45 16.26 16.01
N PRO A 184 21.21 14.97 16.30
CA PRO A 184 21.41 14.42 17.65
C PRO A 184 22.87 14.40 18.10
N GLN A 185 23.83 14.50 17.17
CA GLN A 185 25.27 14.46 17.48
C GLN A 185 25.83 15.85 17.78
N THR A 186 25.48 16.85 16.99
CA THR A 186 26.09 18.20 17.07
C THR A 186 25.13 19.29 17.53
N GLY A 187 23.82 19.03 17.60
CA GLY A 187 22.79 20.05 17.84
C GLY A 187 22.58 21.02 16.67
N THR A 188 23.24 20.80 15.52
CA THR A 188 23.07 21.64 14.33
C THR A 188 21.65 21.52 13.79
N LEU A 189 21.00 22.66 13.54
CA LEU A 189 19.65 22.71 12.97
C LEU A 189 19.71 22.52 11.44
N ARG A 190 19.19 21.39 10.95
CA ARG A 190 19.18 21.00 9.53
C ARG A 190 17.86 21.40 8.87
N TRP A 191 17.93 22.26 7.85
CA TRP A 191 16.78 22.70 7.03
C TRP A 191 15.53 23.12 7.83
N THR A 192 15.71 23.75 9.01
CA THR A 192 14.58 24.21 9.83
C THR A 192 14.02 25.55 9.36
N PHE A 193 14.68 26.25 8.43
CA PHE A 193 14.28 27.55 7.90
C PHE A 193 13.94 28.61 8.97
N GLY A 194 14.52 28.48 10.17
CA GLY A 194 14.23 29.37 11.30
C GLY A 194 12.87 29.15 11.98
N THR A 195 12.08 28.14 11.58
CA THR A 195 10.82 27.82 12.24
C THR A 195 11.03 26.79 13.36
N LEU A 196 10.41 27.05 14.52
CA LEU A 196 10.43 26.14 15.67
C LEU A 196 9.72 24.81 15.36
N TYR A 197 8.76 24.83 14.43
CA TYR A 197 8.00 23.64 14.01
C TYR A 197 8.90 22.51 13.50
N LEU A 198 10.00 22.85 12.83
CA LEU A 198 10.88 21.87 12.20
C LEU A 198 12.04 21.43 13.10
N TRP A 199 12.13 21.88 14.35
CA TRP A 199 13.23 21.52 15.25
C TRP A 199 13.17 20.04 15.66
N ASP A 200 11.97 19.54 15.94
CA ASP A 200 11.68 18.16 16.35
C ASP A 200 11.29 17.28 15.16
N HIS A 201 12.03 17.45 14.06
CA HIS A 201 11.83 16.78 12.78
C HIS A 201 10.52 17.10 12.08
N LEU A 202 10.36 16.59 10.85
CA LEU A 202 9.13 16.73 10.09
C LEU A 202 8.09 15.71 10.62
N PRO A 203 6.92 16.14 11.12
CA PRO A 203 5.93 15.22 11.68
C PRO A 203 5.43 14.22 10.63
N ILE A 204 5.59 12.92 10.93
CA ILE A 204 5.31 11.84 9.97
C ILE A 204 3.82 11.76 9.61
N VAL A 205 2.92 12.11 10.54
CA VAL A 205 1.47 11.99 10.37
C VAL A 205 0.91 12.95 9.32
N PRO A 206 1.14 14.27 9.40
CA PRO A 206 0.74 15.20 8.34
C PRO A 206 1.26 14.81 6.96
N VAL A 207 2.52 14.35 6.88
CA VAL A 207 3.13 13.92 5.62
C VAL A 207 2.46 12.66 5.07
N THR A 208 2.19 11.68 5.94
CA THR A 208 1.53 10.42 5.59
C THR A 208 0.09 10.65 5.13
N LEU A 209 -0.68 11.44 5.87
CA LEU A 209 -2.04 11.85 5.50
C LEU A 209 -2.04 12.65 4.20
N GLY A 210 -1.07 13.55 4.03
CA GLY A 210 -0.90 14.32 2.79
C GLY A 210 -0.63 13.41 1.60
N ILE A 211 0.32 12.47 1.70
CA ILE A 211 0.73 11.64 0.56
C ILE A 211 -0.29 10.55 0.20
N PHE A 212 -1.09 10.07 1.17
CA PHE A 212 -1.99 8.92 0.97
C PHE A 212 -3.47 9.17 1.20
N ALA A 213 -3.89 10.15 2.01
CA ALA A 213 -5.33 10.38 2.20
C ALA A 213 -5.85 11.40 1.17
N LEU A 214 -5.19 12.55 1.05
CA LEU A 214 -5.68 13.63 0.17
C LEU A 214 -5.70 13.26 -1.32
N PRO A 215 -4.72 12.55 -1.91
CA PRO A 215 -4.75 12.22 -3.33
C PRO A 215 -5.86 11.23 -3.69
N GLU A 216 -6.17 10.30 -2.78
CA GLU A 216 -7.24 9.32 -2.90
C GLU A 216 -8.60 10.01 -2.82
N LEU A 217 -8.77 10.92 -1.86
CA LEU A 217 -9.97 11.75 -1.76
C LEU A 217 -10.12 12.68 -2.97
N ALA A 218 -9.02 13.22 -3.51
CA ALA A 218 -9.04 14.02 -4.73
C ALA A 218 -9.52 13.20 -5.94
N ASP A 219 -9.06 11.96 -6.08
CA ASP A 219 -9.44 11.08 -7.18
C ASP A 219 -10.91 10.70 -7.12
N MET A 220 -11.38 10.33 -5.93
CA MET A 220 -12.80 10.08 -5.70
C MET A 220 -13.65 11.34 -6.01
N ALA A 221 -13.18 12.54 -5.67
CA ALA A 221 -13.86 13.79 -5.99
C ALA A 221 -13.89 14.07 -7.51
N ILE A 222 -12.80 13.76 -8.22
CA ILE A 222 -12.63 14.00 -9.65
C ILE A 222 -13.50 13.06 -10.47
N GLU A 223 -13.46 11.76 -10.17
CA GLU A 223 -14.21 10.74 -10.91
C GLU A 223 -15.72 10.91 -10.76
N ARG A 224 -16.18 11.48 -9.64
CA ARG A 224 -17.60 11.69 -9.31
C ARG A 224 -18.45 10.42 -9.47
N THR A 225 -17.81 9.26 -9.37
CA THR A 225 -18.44 7.95 -9.52
C THR A 225 -19.27 7.68 -8.27
N GLY A 226 -20.57 7.94 -8.36
CA GLY A 226 -21.51 7.25 -7.49
C GLY A 226 -21.35 5.76 -7.75
N ILE A 227 -20.97 5.00 -6.72
CA ILE A 227 -20.69 3.57 -6.80
C ILE A 227 -21.92 2.89 -7.41
N ALA A 228 -21.74 2.35 -8.62
CA ALA A 228 -22.65 1.56 -9.46
C ALA A 228 -24.17 1.89 -9.36
N ARG A 229 -24.72 2.49 -10.42
CA ARG A 229 -26.18 2.61 -10.63
C ARG A 229 -26.86 1.27 -10.95
N GLU A 230 -26.10 0.21 -11.22
CA GLU A 230 -26.66 -1.11 -11.50
C GLU A 230 -26.95 -1.84 -10.19
N ARG A 231 -28.23 -1.81 -9.79
CA ARG A 231 -28.73 -2.76 -8.80
C ARG A 231 -28.55 -4.16 -9.37
N PRO A 232 -27.97 -5.12 -8.63
CA PRO A 232 -27.96 -6.51 -9.05
C PRO A 232 -29.40 -6.94 -9.36
N GLN A 233 -29.64 -7.43 -10.58
CA GLN A 233 -30.93 -8.05 -10.91
C GLN A 233 -31.11 -9.27 -9.98
N PRO A 234 -32.26 -9.43 -9.32
CA PRO A 234 -32.50 -10.59 -8.47
C PRO A 234 -32.62 -11.84 -9.34
N GLY A 235 -31.51 -12.58 -9.47
CA GLY A 235 -31.48 -13.92 -10.04
C GLY A 235 -32.17 -14.93 -9.12
N VAL A 236 -33.04 -15.77 -9.70
CA VAL A 236 -34.06 -16.64 -9.08
C VAL A 236 -33.49 -17.89 -8.38
N ARG A 237 -32.29 -17.85 -7.79
CA ARG A 237 -31.77 -18.99 -6.99
C ARG A 237 -31.35 -18.59 -5.57
N ALA A 238 -32.00 -19.24 -4.60
CA ALA A 238 -31.82 -19.05 -3.16
C ALA A 238 -30.56 -19.74 -2.63
N SER A 239 -29.37 -19.42 -3.16
CA SER A 239 -28.14 -19.85 -2.48
C SER A 239 -27.92 -19.02 -1.22
N THR A 240 -27.60 -19.70 -0.13
CA THR A 240 -27.35 -19.09 1.18
C THR A 240 -25.86 -18.83 1.38
N GLN A 241 -25.51 -17.95 2.32
CA GLN A 241 -24.10 -17.80 2.74
C GLN A 241 -23.56 -19.10 3.33
N TRP A 242 -24.40 -19.89 4.00
CA TRP A 242 -24.01 -21.19 4.55
C TRP A 242 -23.56 -22.20 3.50
N ASP A 243 -24.11 -22.14 2.28
CA ASP A 243 -23.64 -22.98 1.17
C ASP A 243 -22.20 -22.64 0.80
N GLY A 244 -21.84 -21.35 0.78
CA GLY A 244 -20.48 -20.89 0.57
C GLY A 244 -19.52 -21.30 1.70
N VAL A 245 -19.96 -21.21 2.96
CA VAL A 245 -19.16 -21.67 4.11
C VAL A 245 -18.91 -23.18 4.01
N ARG A 246 -19.91 -23.96 3.61
CA ARG A 246 -19.76 -25.40 3.36
C ARG A 246 -18.82 -25.69 2.19
N ASP A 247 -18.83 -24.88 1.13
CA ASP A 247 -17.88 -25.02 0.02
C ASP A 247 -16.44 -24.76 0.48
N ALA A 248 -16.21 -23.73 1.29
CA ALA A 248 -14.90 -23.47 1.89
C ALA A 248 -14.44 -24.65 2.76
N ALA A 249 -15.33 -25.21 3.58
CA ALA A 249 -15.01 -26.39 4.40
C ALA A 249 -14.70 -27.64 3.56
N ARG A 250 -15.41 -27.84 2.44
CA ARG A 250 -15.13 -28.96 1.50
C ARG A 250 -13.77 -28.81 0.83
N HIS A 251 -13.34 -27.59 0.54
CA HIS A 251 -12.07 -27.28 -0.10
C HIS A 251 -11.00 -26.80 0.90
N TRP A 252 -11.03 -27.29 2.15
CA TRP A 252 -10.07 -26.90 3.19
C TRP A 252 -8.60 -27.14 2.78
N TRP A 253 -8.34 -28.15 1.94
CA TRP A 253 -6.99 -28.41 1.42
C TRP A 253 -6.51 -27.34 0.42
N LEU A 254 -7.43 -26.74 -0.34
CA LEU A 254 -7.12 -25.59 -1.19
C LEU A 254 -6.80 -24.36 -0.33
N ILE A 255 -7.60 -24.11 0.72
CA ILE A 255 -7.34 -23.04 1.69
C ILE A 255 -5.94 -23.21 2.28
N LEU A 256 -5.58 -24.40 2.77
CA LEU A 256 -4.27 -24.63 3.38
C LEU A 256 -3.10 -24.33 2.42
N ARG A 257 -3.19 -24.79 1.15
CA ARG A 257 -2.16 -24.55 0.14
C ARG A 257 -2.05 -23.08 -0.24
N CYS A 258 -3.17 -22.41 -0.49
CA CYS A 258 -3.20 -21.00 -0.88
C CYS A 258 -2.83 -20.08 0.28
N SER A 259 -3.23 -20.38 1.51
CA SER A 259 -2.78 -19.69 2.72
C SER A 259 -1.29 -19.87 2.95
N GLY A 260 -0.76 -21.08 2.73
CA GLY A 260 0.68 -21.36 2.76
C GLY A 260 1.46 -20.51 1.76
N LEU A 261 1.00 -20.46 0.51
CA LEU A 261 1.58 -19.59 -0.52
C LEU A 261 1.49 -18.12 -0.13
N GLY A 262 0.33 -17.66 0.34
CA GLY A 262 0.09 -16.28 0.75
C GLY A 262 1.02 -15.84 1.87
N ALA A 263 1.09 -16.63 2.94
CA ALA A 263 1.89 -16.31 4.12
C ALA A 263 3.41 -16.42 3.86
N LEU A 264 3.86 -17.44 3.12
CA LEU A 264 5.29 -17.60 2.80
C LEU A 264 5.78 -16.56 1.80
N LEU A 265 5.02 -16.28 0.74
CA LEU A 265 5.39 -15.23 -0.22
C LEU A 265 5.24 -13.83 0.41
N GLY A 266 4.29 -13.64 1.34
CA GLY A 266 4.17 -12.41 2.12
C GLY A 266 5.34 -12.18 3.06
N ALA A 267 5.99 -13.23 3.54
CA ALA A 267 7.21 -13.12 4.35
C ALA A 267 8.41 -12.63 3.53
N VAL A 268 8.37 -12.76 2.20
CA VAL A 268 9.41 -12.26 1.30
C VAL A 268 9.15 -10.77 1.09
N PRO A 269 10.05 -9.87 1.52
CA PRO A 269 9.88 -8.45 1.27
C PRO A 269 9.80 -8.20 -0.24
N GLY A 270 9.18 -7.10 -0.66
CA GLY A 270 9.23 -6.69 -2.07
C GLY A 270 8.42 -7.55 -3.04
N ILE A 271 7.65 -8.53 -2.57
CA ILE A 271 6.63 -9.19 -3.40
C ILE A 271 5.30 -8.44 -3.19
N GLY A 272 4.73 -7.93 -4.29
CA GLY A 272 3.48 -7.19 -4.24
C GLY A 272 2.30 -8.09 -3.86
N SER A 273 1.42 -7.59 -2.99
CA SER A 273 0.21 -8.28 -2.52
C SER A 273 -0.64 -8.84 -3.66
N ALA A 274 -0.77 -8.11 -4.78
CA ALA A 274 -1.48 -8.56 -5.97
C ALA A 274 -0.81 -9.77 -6.66
N VAL A 275 0.53 -9.76 -6.75
CA VAL A 275 1.28 -10.86 -7.39
C VAL A 275 1.06 -12.16 -6.62
N ILE A 276 1.05 -12.08 -5.28
CA ILE A 276 0.80 -13.23 -4.40
C ILE A 276 -0.58 -13.83 -4.69
N ASP A 277 -1.63 -13.01 -4.76
CA ASP A 277 -2.99 -13.49 -4.98
C ASP A 277 -3.20 -14.06 -6.39
N TRP A 278 -2.55 -13.47 -7.40
CA TRP A 278 -2.51 -14.03 -8.76
C TRP A 278 -1.76 -15.36 -8.83
N MET A 279 -0.67 -15.50 -8.07
CA MET A 279 0.05 -16.77 -7.95
C MET A 279 -0.81 -17.84 -7.27
N ALA A 280 -1.56 -17.47 -6.22
CA ALA A 280 -2.49 -18.37 -5.54
C ALA A 280 -3.64 -18.80 -6.48
N TYR A 281 -4.20 -17.86 -7.26
CA TYR A 281 -5.21 -18.15 -8.27
C TYR A 281 -4.68 -19.08 -9.37
N GLY A 282 -3.49 -18.80 -9.91
CA GLY A 282 -2.82 -19.65 -10.88
C GLY A 282 -2.47 -21.04 -10.33
N HIS A 283 -2.11 -21.13 -9.04
CA HIS A 283 -1.92 -22.40 -8.36
C HIS A 283 -3.22 -23.21 -8.26
N ALA A 284 -4.35 -22.55 -7.97
CA ALA A 284 -5.65 -23.20 -7.94
C ALA A 284 -6.01 -23.78 -9.31
N ILE A 285 -5.87 -23.01 -10.39
CA ILE A 285 -6.13 -23.49 -11.77
C ILE A 285 -5.31 -24.75 -12.09
N ARG A 286 -4.03 -24.79 -11.67
CA ARG A 286 -3.13 -25.91 -11.99
C ARG A 286 -3.39 -27.17 -11.17
N THR A 287 -3.94 -27.03 -9.98
CA THR A 287 -4.05 -28.14 -9.02
C THR A 287 -5.48 -28.65 -8.84
N GLU A 288 -6.47 -27.84 -9.19
CA GLU A 288 -7.88 -28.20 -9.08
C GLU A 288 -8.39 -28.90 -10.34
N LYS A 289 -9.33 -29.83 -10.16
CA LYS A 289 -9.99 -30.54 -11.27
C LYS A 289 -10.89 -29.59 -12.05
N ASN A 290 -11.13 -29.82 -13.33
CA ASN A 290 -12.01 -28.98 -14.17
C ASN A 290 -11.58 -27.51 -14.21
N PRO A 291 -10.35 -27.20 -14.68
CA PRO A 291 -9.81 -25.84 -14.74
C PRO A 291 -10.59 -24.91 -15.71
N GLU A 292 -11.37 -25.47 -16.62
CA GLU A 292 -12.17 -24.75 -17.63
C GLU A 292 -13.33 -23.91 -17.06
N ASN A 293 -13.64 -24.07 -15.77
CA ASN A 293 -14.68 -23.33 -15.05
C ASN A 293 -14.16 -22.05 -14.40
N PHE A 294 -12.85 -21.91 -14.18
CA PHE A 294 -12.26 -20.70 -13.63
C PHE A 294 -12.46 -19.51 -14.58
N GLY A 295 -12.72 -18.34 -14.01
CA GLY A 295 -13.09 -17.12 -14.73
C GLY A 295 -14.56 -17.07 -15.18
N LYS A 296 -15.34 -18.14 -14.93
CA LYS A 296 -16.78 -18.20 -15.23
C LYS A 296 -17.65 -18.25 -13.97
N GLY A 297 -17.05 -18.06 -12.79
CA GLY A 297 -17.76 -18.13 -11.51
C GLY A 297 -17.50 -19.42 -10.74
N ASP A 298 -16.27 -19.93 -10.76
CA ASP A 298 -15.88 -21.07 -9.94
C ASP A 298 -15.59 -20.61 -8.49
N ILE A 299 -16.28 -21.22 -7.51
CA ILE A 299 -16.12 -20.87 -6.09
C ILE A 299 -14.69 -21.09 -5.59
N ARG A 300 -13.94 -22.00 -6.21
CA ARG A 300 -12.54 -22.29 -5.85
C ARG A 300 -11.60 -21.15 -6.18
N GLY A 301 -11.91 -20.37 -7.23
CA GLY A 301 -11.20 -19.13 -7.55
C GLY A 301 -11.28 -18.12 -6.41
N VAL A 302 -12.49 -17.92 -5.87
CA VAL A 302 -12.72 -17.04 -4.70
C VAL A 302 -12.00 -17.58 -3.46
N ILE A 303 -12.12 -18.87 -3.17
CA ILE A 303 -11.48 -19.50 -2.00
C ILE A 303 -9.95 -19.36 -2.06
N ALA A 304 -9.34 -19.59 -3.22
CA ALA A 304 -7.90 -19.50 -3.41
C ALA A 304 -7.38 -18.07 -3.22
N SER A 305 -8.03 -17.09 -3.85
CA SER A 305 -7.63 -15.69 -3.76
C SER A 305 -7.83 -15.14 -2.34
N GLU A 306 -8.98 -15.37 -1.71
CA GLU A 306 -9.28 -14.82 -0.38
C GLU A 306 -8.48 -15.46 0.76
N SER A 307 -8.17 -16.76 0.66
CA SER A 307 -7.29 -17.42 1.64
C SER A 307 -5.86 -16.87 1.59
N SER A 308 -5.29 -16.70 0.39
CA SER A 308 -3.99 -16.06 0.19
C SER A 308 -3.98 -14.60 0.65
N ASN A 309 -5.01 -13.84 0.26
CA ASN A 309 -5.12 -12.40 0.51
C ASN A 309 -5.08 -12.05 2.00
N ASN A 310 -5.64 -12.91 2.85
CA ASN A 310 -5.62 -12.67 4.30
C ASN A 310 -4.45 -13.37 5.00
N ALA A 311 -3.98 -14.53 4.50
CA ALA A 311 -2.81 -15.20 5.06
C ALA A 311 -1.51 -14.38 4.91
N LYS A 312 -1.37 -13.61 3.83
CA LYS A 312 -0.19 -12.76 3.61
C LYS A 312 -0.04 -11.66 4.66
N GLU A 313 -1.09 -11.21 5.33
CA GLU A 313 -0.98 -10.16 6.36
C GLU A 313 -0.12 -10.62 7.55
N GLY A 314 -0.28 -11.88 7.98
CA GLY A 314 0.62 -12.49 8.96
C GLY A 314 2.04 -12.68 8.41
N GLY A 315 2.15 -13.05 7.14
CA GLY A 315 3.44 -13.16 6.43
C GLY A 315 4.22 -11.84 6.36
N HIS A 316 3.55 -10.76 5.97
CA HIS A 316 4.11 -9.41 5.84
C HIS A 316 4.70 -8.88 7.16
N LEU A 317 4.14 -9.31 8.29
CA LEU A 317 4.61 -8.92 9.62
C LEU A 317 5.88 -9.63 10.05
N ILE A 318 6.22 -10.78 9.45
CA ILE A 318 7.46 -11.52 9.75
C ILE A 318 8.69 -10.62 9.55
N PRO A 319 8.98 -10.08 8.33
CA PRO A 319 10.14 -9.21 8.14
C PRO A 319 9.96 -7.84 8.81
N THR A 320 8.72 -7.34 8.92
CA THR A 320 8.43 -6.02 9.49
C THR A 320 8.76 -5.99 10.99
N VAL A 321 8.33 -7.00 11.74
CA VAL A 321 8.57 -7.09 13.19
C VAL A 321 10.01 -7.55 13.48
N ALA A 322 10.50 -8.57 12.76
CA ALA A 322 11.79 -9.19 13.06
C ALA A 322 13.01 -8.36 12.64
N PHE A 323 12.89 -7.64 11.52
CA PHE A 323 14.02 -6.94 10.90
C PHE A 323 13.79 -5.45 10.71
N GLY A 324 12.60 -4.93 11.07
CA GLY A 324 12.23 -3.54 10.77
C GLY A 324 12.11 -3.24 9.28
N MET A 325 11.85 -4.28 8.46
CA MET A 325 11.73 -4.16 7.02
C MET A 325 10.28 -4.30 6.58
N PRO A 326 9.69 -3.29 5.95
CA PRO A 326 8.34 -3.42 5.44
C PRO A 326 8.29 -4.47 4.31
N ALA A 327 7.33 -5.40 4.41
CA ALA A 327 7.03 -6.28 3.27
C ALA A 327 6.32 -5.53 2.13
N GLY A 328 5.58 -4.46 2.46
CA GLY A 328 4.82 -3.65 1.51
C GLY A 328 4.48 -2.25 2.04
N ALA A 329 3.74 -1.48 1.24
CA ALA A 329 3.44 -0.08 1.52
C ALA A 329 2.66 0.16 2.83
N SER A 330 1.67 -0.69 3.14
CA SER A 330 0.92 -0.60 4.40
C SER A 330 1.80 -0.86 5.62
N MET A 331 2.76 -1.79 5.52
CA MET A 331 3.70 -2.11 6.59
C MET A 331 4.71 -0.99 6.84
N ALA A 332 5.02 -0.16 5.83
CA ALA A 332 5.82 1.04 6.03
C ALA A 332 5.09 2.06 6.92
N LEU A 333 3.77 2.21 6.78
CA LEU A 333 2.96 3.03 7.67
C LEU A 333 2.87 2.42 9.07
N LEU A 334 2.69 1.11 9.16
CA LEU A 334 2.69 0.43 10.46
C LEU A 334 4.03 0.58 11.19
N LEU A 335 5.15 0.53 10.47
CA LEU A 335 6.49 0.80 11.01
C LEU A 335 6.60 2.22 11.59
N SER A 336 6.01 3.21 10.92
CA SER A 336 5.93 4.57 11.47
C SER A 336 5.16 4.64 12.79
N ALA A 337 4.07 3.87 12.90
CA ALA A 337 3.30 3.78 14.13
C ALA A 337 4.06 3.05 15.25
N PHE A 338 4.82 2.00 14.93
CA PHE A 338 5.67 1.32 15.93
C PHE A 338 6.65 2.30 16.58
N ILE A 339 7.40 3.05 15.77
CA ILE A 339 8.42 4.00 16.24
C ILE A 339 7.79 5.13 17.03
N MET A 340 6.65 5.64 16.57
CA MET A 340 5.88 6.67 17.27
C MET A 340 5.43 6.22 18.68
N HIS A 341 5.11 4.94 18.83
CA HIS A 341 4.74 4.33 20.11
C HIS A 341 5.94 3.86 20.94
N GLY A 342 7.17 4.19 20.52
CA GLY A 342 8.40 3.85 21.24
C GLY A 342 8.91 2.43 21.00
N PHE A 343 8.35 1.70 20.02
CA PHE A 343 8.82 0.38 19.64
C PHE A 343 9.71 0.48 18.42
N THR A 344 10.95 0.02 18.51
CA THR A 344 11.85 -0.08 17.37
C THR A 344 11.80 -1.50 16.81
N PRO A 345 11.19 -1.74 15.64
CA PRO A 345 11.14 -3.07 15.07
C PRO A 345 12.52 -3.57 14.67
N GLY A 346 12.72 -4.89 14.78
CA GLY A 346 14.04 -5.51 14.73
C GLY A 346 14.27 -6.49 15.89
N PRO A 347 15.54 -6.68 16.31
CA PRO A 347 15.91 -7.54 17.44
C PRO A 347 15.15 -7.31 18.74
N GLU A 348 14.86 -6.06 19.07
CA GLU A 348 14.25 -5.71 20.34
C GLU A 348 12.80 -6.22 20.44
N MET A 349 12.06 -6.28 19.33
CA MET A 349 10.71 -6.84 19.29
C MET A 349 10.66 -8.32 19.66
N LEU A 350 11.68 -9.09 19.26
CA LEU A 350 11.74 -10.53 19.51
C LEU A 350 12.51 -10.90 20.78
N THR A 351 13.09 -9.91 21.47
CA THR A 351 13.87 -10.11 22.69
C THR A 351 13.23 -9.39 23.87
N LYS A 352 13.23 -8.05 23.86
CA LYS A 352 12.73 -7.19 24.94
C LYS A 352 11.21 -7.02 24.92
N HIS A 353 10.60 -6.91 23.74
CA HIS A 353 9.17 -6.63 23.55
C HIS A 353 8.39 -7.82 22.96
N LEU A 354 8.69 -9.01 23.48
CA LEU A 354 8.09 -10.26 23.02
C LEU A 354 6.58 -10.30 23.29
N ASP A 355 6.15 -9.68 24.39
CA ASP A 355 4.76 -9.42 24.76
C ASP A 355 4.00 -8.61 23.70
N VAL A 356 4.62 -7.54 23.17
CA VAL A 356 4.06 -6.74 22.08
C VAL A 356 3.97 -7.56 20.79
N THR A 357 4.99 -8.35 20.47
CA THR A 357 4.96 -9.24 19.31
C THR A 357 3.81 -10.26 19.39
N TYR A 358 3.59 -10.87 20.56
CA TYR A 358 2.44 -11.76 20.74
C TYR A 358 1.10 -11.01 20.77
N THR A 359 1.08 -9.76 21.23
CA THR A 359 -0.10 -8.89 21.15
C THR A 359 -0.49 -8.65 19.69
N ILE A 360 0.47 -8.40 18.80
CA ILE A 360 0.24 -8.28 17.36
C ILE A 360 -0.41 -9.55 16.80
N ILE A 361 0.12 -10.73 17.14
CA ILE A 361 -0.42 -12.03 16.68
C ILE A 361 -1.87 -12.24 17.15
N TRP A 362 -2.14 -12.00 18.43
CA TRP A 362 -3.47 -12.16 18.99
C TRP A 362 -4.46 -11.15 18.40
N THR A 363 -4.03 -9.90 18.22
CA THR A 363 -4.83 -8.87 17.56
C THR A 363 -5.23 -9.31 16.16
N LEU A 364 -4.30 -9.78 15.33
CA LEU A 364 -4.62 -10.30 14.00
C LEU A 364 -5.62 -11.45 14.08
N THR A 365 -5.37 -12.43 14.95
CA THR A 365 -6.21 -13.62 15.07
C THR A 365 -7.64 -13.25 15.45
N ILE A 366 -7.80 -12.46 16.51
CA ILE A 366 -9.12 -12.05 17.04
C ILE A 366 -9.82 -11.12 16.04
N SER A 367 -9.09 -10.21 15.40
CA SER A 367 -9.66 -9.28 14.42
C SER A 367 -10.21 -9.99 13.19
N HIS A 368 -9.52 -11.02 12.66
CA HIS A 368 -10.06 -11.83 11.57
C HIS A 368 -11.33 -12.58 12.00
N ILE A 369 -11.36 -13.14 13.22
CA ILE A 369 -12.54 -13.80 13.78
C ILE A 369 -13.72 -12.81 13.86
N MET A 370 -13.51 -11.65 14.48
CA MET A 370 -14.52 -10.61 14.61
C MET A 370 -14.99 -10.11 13.24
N GLY A 371 -14.05 -9.80 12.34
CA GLY A 371 -14.33 -9.35 10.98
C GLY A 371 -15.18 -10.34 10.20
N ALA A 372 -14.82 -11.63 10.23
CA ALA A 372 -15.58 -12.67 9.55
C ALA A 372 -16.99 -12.84 10.13
N VAL A 373 -17.14 -12.81 11.46
CA VAL A 373 -18.45 -12.90 12.13
C VAL A 373 -19.34 -11.69 11.77
N ILE A 374 -18.78 -10.48 11.82
CA ILE A 374 -19.49 -9.24 11.49
C ILE A 374 -19.85 -9.20 10.00
N CYS A 375 -18.97 -9.63 9.11
CA CYS A 375 -19.25 -9.71 7.68
C CYS A 375 -20.28 -10.80 7.32
N LEU A 376 -20.22 -11.97 7.95
CA LEU A 376 -21.17 -13.06 7.72
C LEU A 376 -22.59 -12.63 8.14
N SER A 377 -22.72 -11.99 9.30
CA SER A 377 -24.01 -11.51 9.83
C SER A 377 -24.50 -10.21 9.17
N GLY A 378 -23.59 -9.30 8.81
CA GLY A 378 -23.88 -7.93 8.38
C GLY A 378 -23.65 -7.65 6.89
N SER A 379 -23.39 -8.66 6.04
CA SER A 379 -23.05 -8.46 4.61
C SER A 379 -24.02 -7.55 3.85
N SER A 380 -25.31 -7.60 4.19
CA SER A 380 -26.35 -6.76 3.59
C SER A 380 -26.31 -5.28 4.01
N MET A 381 -25.75 -4.98 5.19
CA MET A 381 -25.51 -3.61 5.67
C MET A 381 -24.28 -3.02 4.96
N PHE A 382 -23.20 -3.77 4.88
CA PHE A 382 -21.97 -3.34 4.20
C PHE A 382 -22.19 -3.16 2.70
N SER A 383 -22.98 -3.99 2.03
CA SER A 383 -23.32 -3.76 0.62
C SER A 383 -24.09 -2.45 0.39
N ARG A 384 -24.87 -1.98 1.36
CA ARG A 384 -25.50 -0.63 1.31
C ARG A 384 -24.48 0.47 1.57
N LEU A 385 -23.55 0.25 2.51
CA LEU A 385 -22.46 1.20 2.77
C LEU A 385 -21.60 1.44 1.52
N ALA A 386 -21.38 0.38 0.73
CA ALA A 386 -20.73 0.47 -0.58
C ALA A 386 -21.48 1.35 -1.59
N THR A 387 -22.74 1.72 -1.34
CA THR A 387 -23.53 2.60 -2.24
C THR A 387 -23.64 4.04 -1.71
N VAL A 388 -22.98 4.36 -0.59
CA VAL A 388 -22.99 5.71 -0.03
C VAL A 388 -22.35 6.70 -1.01
N ARG A 389 -23.00 7.85 -1.15
CA ARG A 389 -22.55 8.88 -2.08
C ARG A 389 -21.24 9.49 -1.63
N VAL A 390 -20.29 9.52 -2.55
CA VAL A 390 -18.98 10.16 -2.42
C VAL A 390 -19.08 11.61 -1.92
N GLY A 391 -20.15 12.34 -2.30
CA GLY A 391 -20.37 13.73 -1.89
C GLY A 391 -20.66 13.97 -0.41
N VAL A 392 -21.03 12.92 0.34
CA VAL A 392 -21.18 12.97 1.81
C VAL A 392 -19.89 12.52 2.50
N LEU A 393 -19.23 11.51 1.92
CA LEU A 393 -18.06 10.87 2.52
C LEU A 393 -16.81 11.76 2.44
N ILE A 394 -16.54 12.40 1.30
CA ILE A 394 -15.31 13.18 1.12
C ILE A 394 -15.21 14.35 2.10
N PRO A 395 -16.22 15.23 2.26
CA PRO A 395 -16.10 16.36 3.16
C PRO A 395 -15.89 15.92 4.62
N LEU A 396 -16.55 14.81 5.01
CA LEU A 396 -16.37 14.16 6.31
C LEU A 396 -14.92 13.70 6.50
N VAL A 397 -14.39 12.89 5.58
CA VAL A 397 -13.06 12.32 5.73
C VAL A 397 -12.00 13.44 5.72
N ILE A 398 -12.16 14.48 4.88
CA ILE A 398 -11.24 15.64 4.91
C ILE A 398 -11.26 16.33 6.27
N ALA A 399 -12.43 16.53 6.89
CA ALA A 399 -12.50 17.13 8.22
C ALA A 399 -11.77 16.29 9.28
N ILE A 400 -11.91 14.96 9.21
CA ILE A 400 -11.14 14.02 10.05
C ILE A 400 -9.63 14.11 9.75
N VAL A 401 -9.23 14.20 8.48
CA VAL A 401 -7.82 14.33 8.07
C VAL A 401 -7.19 15.62 8.62
N TYR A 402 -7.91 16.75 8.59
CA TYR A 402 -7.44 18.02 9.17
C TYR A 402 -7.21 17.90 10.68
N LEU A 403 -8.19 17.36 11.40
CA LEU A 403 -8.09 17.18 12.85
C LEU A 403 -7.04 16.14 13.23
N GLY A 404 -6.92 15.07 12.45
CA GLY A 404 -5.89 14.04 12.61
C GLY A 404 -4.49 14.61 12.40
N ALA A 405 -4.27 15.37 11.32
CA ALA A 405 -2.98 16.00 11.06
C ALA A 405 -2.61 16.98 12.18
N PHE A 406 -3.56 17.82 12.61
CA PHE A 406 -3.32 18.80 13.67
C PHE A 406 -2.97 18.16 15.03
N ASN A 407 -3.46 16.95 15.33
CA ASN A 407 -3.12 16.26 16.57
C ASN A 407 -1.67 15.78 16.65
N ALA A 408 -0.87 15.90 15.59
CA ALA A 408 0.52 15.45 15.59
C ALA A 408 1.42 16.32 16.48
N SER A 409 1.41 17.63 16.27
CA SER A 409 2.19 18.59 17.07
C SER A 409 1.37 19.79 17.55
N GLN A 410 0.07 19.81 17.24
CA GLN A 410 -0.86 20.89 17.61
C GLN A 410 -0.39 22.26 17.08
N SER A 411 0.24 22.25 15.90
CA SER A 411 0.79 23.43 15.24
C SER A 411 0.12 23.68 13.89
N TRP A 412 0.04 24.95 13.48
CA TRP A 412 -0.34 25.34 12.12
C TRP A 412 0.58 24.71 11.05
N GLY A 413 1.83 24.40 11.41
CA GLY A 413 2.77 23.70 10.55
C GLY A 413 2.26 22.33 10.08
N ASP A 414 1.47 21.62 10.89
CA ASP A 414 0.90 20.32 10.54
C ASP A 414 -0.11 20.44 9.41
N LEU A 415 -0.97 21.45 9.47
CA LEU A 415 -1.99 21.68 8.45
C LEU A 415 -1.35 22.17 7.14
N CYS A 416 -0.34 23.03 7.21
CA CYS A 416 0.44 23.44 6.04
C CYS A 416 1.16 22.25 5.39
N SER A 417 1.79 21.40 6.20
CA SER A 417 2.47 20.19 5.74
C SER A 417 1.48 19.21 5.09
N LEU A 418 0.31 18.99 5.71
CA LEU A 418 -0.76 18.17 5.16
C LEU A 418 -1.16 18.62 3.75
N VAL A 419 -1.42 19.91 3.55
CA VAL A 419 -1.85 20.44 2.24
C VAL A 419 -0.71 20.37 1.22
N LEU A 420 0.52 20.72 1.62
CA LEU A 420 1.71 20.67 0.77
C LEU A 420 1.98 19.24 0.28
N PHE A 421 2.11 18.29 1.20
CA PHE A 421 2.34 16.88 0.87
C PHE A 421 1.12 16.22 0.22
N GLY A 422 -0.08 16.75 0.48
CA GLY A 422 -1.31 16.53 -0.29
C GLY A 422 -1.14 16.77 -1.78
N ALA A 423 -0.73 17.99 -2.12
CA ALA A 423 -0.53 18.39 -3.51
C ALA A 423 0.61 17.61 -4.15
N VAL A 424 1.75 17.45 -3.45
CA VAL A 424 2.89 16.66 -3.93
C VAL A 424 2.49 15.20 -4.18
N GLY A 425 1.79 14.57 -3.24
CA GLY A 425 1.30 13.20 -3.36
C GLY A 425 0.36 13.01 -4.55
N TRP A 426 -0.51 13.99 -4.82
CA TRP A 426 -1.41 13.93 -5.97
C TRP A 426 -0.68 14.10 -7.30
N ILE A 427 0.29 15.01 -7.37
CA ILE A 427 1.18 15.17 -8.54
C ILE A 427 1.96 13.86 -8.78
N MET A 428 2.53 13.27 -7.73
CA MET A 428 3.24 11.99 -7.83
C MET A 428 2.33 10.90 -8.38
N LYS A 429 1.10 10.79 -7.87
CA LYS A 429 0.11 9.81 -8.35
C LYS A 429 -0.21 9.99 -9.84
N ARG A 430 -0.46 11.23 -10.29
CA ARG A 430 -0.75 11.56 -11.69
C ARG A 430 0.43 11.30 -12.64
N LEU A 431 1.65 11.51 -12.17
CA LEU A 431 2.87 11.32 -12.95
C LEU A 431 3.46 9.91 -12.84
N ASN A 432 2.74 8.97 -12.21
CA ASN A 432 3.17 7.59 -11.96
C ASN A 432 4.51 7.52 -11.18
N TRP A 433 4.69 8.43 -10.23
CA TRP A 433 5.76 8.37 -9.25
C TRP A 433 5.28 7.63 -8.00
N PRO A 434 6.06 6.66 -7.51
CA PRO A 434 5.62 5.85 -6.39
C PRO A 434 5.71 6.63 -5.07
N ARG A 435 4.61 6.64 -4.34
CA ARG A 435 4.44 7.34 -3.07
C ARG A 435 4.98 6.57 -1.84
N PRO A 436 4.80 5.24 -1.72
CA PRO A 436 5.30 4.48 -0.57
C PRO A 436 6.80 4.59 -0.27
N PRO A 437 7.70 4.63 -1.27
CA PRO A 437 9.12 4.83 -1.00
C PRO A 437 9.44 6.14 -0.25
N LEU A 438 8.63 7.20 -0.42
CA LEU A 438 8.87 8.48 0.23
C LEU A 438 8.69 8.34 1.74
N ILE A 439 7.54 7.79 2.17
CA ILE A 439 7.26 7.57 3.59
C ILE A 439 8.26 6.57 4.18
N LEU A 440 8.64 5.55 3.40
CA LEU A 440 9.65 4.63 3.89
C LEU A 440 10.99 5.31 4.14
N GLY A 441 11.46 6.14 3.20
CA GLY A 441 12.65 6.95 3.40
C GLY A 441 12.52 7.86 4.62
N LEU A 442 11.37 8.51 4.79
CA LEU A 442 11.08 9.40 5.92
C LEU A 442 11.20 8.66 7.27
N VAL A 443 10.72 7.42 7.33
CA VAL A 443 10.69 6.62 8.56
C VAL A 443 12.04 5.95 8.84
N LEU A 444 12.67 5.37 7.81
CA LEU A 444 13.94 4.66 7.96
C LEU A 444 15.12 5.60 8.09
N GLY A 445 15.03 6.86 7.70
CA GLY A 445 16.21 7.72 7.62
C GLY A 445 16.83 8.06 8.97
N SER A 446 16.04 8.26 10.02
CA SER A 446 16.56 8.42 11.39
C SER A 446 17.21 7.13 11.91
N ILE A 447 16.60 5.97 11.63
CA ILE A 447 17.14 4.65 11.98
C ILE A 447 18.44 4.37 11.22
N PHE A 448 18.48 4.71 9.93
CA PHE A 448 19.61 4.56 9.05
C PHE A 448 20.78 5.43 9.51
N GLU A 449 20.54 6.71 9.82
CA GLU A 449 21.54 7.62 10.37
C GLU A 449 22.11 7.08 11.69
N ARG A 450 21.23 6.66 12.61
CA ARG A 450 21.63 6.08 13.89
C ARG A 450 22.52 4.85 13.72
N TYR A 451 22.09 3.86 12.93
CA TYR A 451 22.88 2.63 12.75
C TYR A 451 24.15 2.88 11.97
N TYR A 452 24.20 3.86 11.08
CA TYR A 452 25.45 4.23 10.42
C TYR A 452 26.47 4.76 11.42
N PHE A 453 26.10 5.73 12.25
CA PHE A 453 27.05 6.30 13.21
C PHE A 453 27.54 5.23 14.20
N ILE A 454 26.62 4.43 14.77
CA ILE A 454 26.97 3.32 15.66
C ILE A 454 27.90 2.32 14.95
N SER A 455 27.58 1.93 13.72
CA SER A 455 28.39 0.94 12.99
C SER A 455 29.77 1.48 12.61
N HIS A 456 29.84 2.76 12.24
CA HIS A 456 31.09 3.42 11.88
C HIS A 456 32.00 3.59 13.10
N GLU A 457 31.43 3.95 14.25
CA GLU A 457 32.19 4.09 15.50
C GLU A 457 32.73 2.75 16.01
N ILE A 458 31.93 1.69 15.96
CA ILE A 458 32.34 0.37 16.45
C ILE A 458 33.30 -0.34 15.50
N TYR A 459 33.02 -0.31 14.19
CA TYR A 459 33.70 -1.17 13.21
C TYR A 459 34.54 -0.41 12.18
N GLY A 460 34.43 0.92 12.10
CA GLY A 460 35.06 1.72 11.05
C GLY A 460 34.69 1.21 9.65
N MET A 461 35.68 1.14 8.75
CA MET A 461 35.50 0.55 7.41
C MET A 461 35.32 -0.98 7.43
N GLY A 462 35.66 -1.64 8.55
CA GLY A 462 35.48 -3.08 8.73
C GLY A 462 34.02 -3.54 8.72
N LEU A 463 33.06 -2.61 8.85
CA LEU A 463 31.64 -2.91 8.76
C LEU A 463 31.26 -3.58 7.43
N PHE A 464 31.89 -3.17 6.32
CA PHE A 464 31.60 -3.72 4.98
C PHE A 464 32.28 -5.06 4.73
N ALA A 465 33.25 -5.45 5.55
CA ALA A 465 33.93 -6.74 5.44
C ALA A 465 33.14 -7.88 6.13
N ARG A 466 32.09 -7.55 6.89
CA ARG A 466 31.29 -8.55 7.59
C ARG A 466 30.50 -9.42 6.59
N PRO A 467 30.57 -10.76 6.66
CA PRO A 467 29.96 -11.63 5.66
C PRO A 467 28.46 -11.41 5.47
N VAL A 468 27.72 -11.21 6.56
CA VAL A 468 26.26 -11.00 6.52
C VAL A 468 25.92 -9.66 5.85
N VAL A 469 26.67 -8.60 6.15
CA VAL A 469 26.54 -7.29 5.50
C VAL A 469 26.78 -7.41 4.00
N ILE A 470 27.83 -8.12 3.58
CA ILE A 470 28.13 -8.34 2.16
C ILE A 470 26.96 -9.06 1.47
N VAL A 471 26.43 -10.13 2.07
CA VAL A 471 25.30 -10.87 1.49
C VAL A 471 24.06 -9.98 1.35
N ILE A 472 23.72 -9.19 2.37
CA ILE A 472 22.57 -8.28 2.34
C ILE A 472 22.77 -7.18 1.29
N LEU A 473 23.96 -6.58 1.21
CA LEU A 473 24.26 -5.53 0.22
C LEU A 473 24.26 -6.08 -1.21
N LEU A 474 24.78 -7.30 -1.42
CA LEU A 474 24.69 -7.98 -2.71
C LEU A 474 23.24 -8.30 -3.08
N ALA A 475 22.42 -8.70 -2.11
CA ALA A 475 20.98 -8.90 -2.32
C ALA A 475 20.29 -7.57 -2.69
N ALA A 476 20.61 -6.47 -2.00
CA ALA A 476 20.09 -5.14 -2.32
C ALA A 476 20.49 -4.70 -3.74
N LEU A 477 21.76 -4.93 -4.09
CA LEU A 477 22.28 -4.64 -5.42
C LEU A 477 21.58 -5.49 -6.49
N TRP A 478 21.36 -6.78 -6.22
CA TRP A 478 20.64 -7.69 -7.12
C TRP A 478 19.19 -7.26 -7.32
N VAL A 479 18.51 -6.80 -6.27
CA VAL A 479 17.14 -6.30 -6.33
C VAL A 479 17.05 -5.09 -7.26
N VAL A 480 18.00 -4.15 -7.15
CA VAL A 480 18.04 -2.93 -7.97
C VAL A 480 18.47 -3.22 -9.42
N LEU A 481 19.53 -4.00 -9.61
CA LEU A 481 20.12 -4.25 -10.94
C LEU A 481 19.51 -5.44 -11.69
N GLY A 482 18.91 -6.40 -10.99
CA GLY A 482 18.33 -7.60 -11.59
C GLY A 482 17.29 -7.29 -12.67
N PRO A 483 16.29 -6.42 -12.41
CA PRO A 483 15.31 -6.01 -13.41
C PRO A 483 15.93 -5.31 -14.61
N THR A 484 16.91 -4.41 -14.40
CA THR A 484 17.55 -3.64 -15.48
C THR A 484 18.43 -4.52 -16.37
N ILE A 485 19.19 -5.45 -15.78
CA ILE A 485 20.04 -6.41 -16.52
C ILE A 485 19.17 -7.38 -17.34
N LYS A 486 18.06 -7.89 -16.79
CA LYS A 486 17.12 -8.75 -17.53
C LYS A 486 16.49 -8.01 -18.71
N GLY A 487 16.10 -6.75 -18.51
CA GLY A 487 15.60 -5.88 -19.58
C GLY A 487 16.62 -5.73 -20.72
N LEU A 488 17.88 -5.41 -20.37
CA LEU A 488 18.96 -5.25 -21.34
C LEU A 488 19.29 -6.55 -22.09
N ARG A 489 19.37 -7.69 -21.39
CA ARG A 489 19.63 -9.00 -22.00
C ARG A 489 18.50 -9.42 -22.96
N LYS A 490 17.23 -9.14 -22.63
CA LYS A 490 16.10 -9.39 -23.52
C LYS A 490 16.22 -8.58 -24.81
N THR A 491 16.60 -7.30 -24.71
CA THR A 491 16.85 -6.45 -25.89
C THR A 491 18.04 -6.95 -26.73
N LEU A 492 19.12 -7.41 -26.09
CA LEU A 492 20.30 -7.95 -26.79
C LEU A 492 20.02 -9.31 -27.44
N ARG A 493 19.23 -10.18 -26.82
CA ARG A 493 18.81 -11.47 -27.41
C ARG A 493 17.87 -11.28 -28.60
N MET A 494 16.94 -10.32 -28.53
CA MET A 494 16.08 -9.97 -29.68
C MET A 494 16.89 -9.37 -30.84
N ARG A 495 18.02 -8.69 -30.56
CA ARG A 495 18.96 -8.24 -31.59
C ARG A 495 19.73 -9.39 -32.27
N SER A 496 19.88 -10.54 -31.63
CA SER A 496 20.63 -11.68 -32.17
C SER A 496 19.79 -12.60 -33.09
N HIS A 497 18.46 -12.50 -33.06
CA HIS A 497 17.55 -13.32 -33.89
C HIS A 497 16.87 -12.54 -35.04
N SER A 498 17.11 -11.22 -35.15
CA SER A 498 16.63 -10.43 -36.29
C SER A 498 17.73 -10.30 -37.35
N THR A 499 17.77 -11.27 -38.26
CA THR A 499 18.55 -11.23 -39.50
C THR A 499 17.80 -10.46 -40.60
N SER A 500 17.13 -9.36 -40.27
CA SER A 500 16.47 -8.50 -41.27
C SER A 500 16.84 -7.03 -41.07
N ARG A 501 17.43 -6.48 -42.14
CA ARG A 501 17.82 -5.08 -42.43
C ARG A 501 17.94 -4.13 -41.23
N ARG A 502 19.21 -3.76 -40.96
CA ARG A 502 19.65 -2.56 -40.24
C ARG A 502 18.75 -1.35 -40.55
N THR A 503 17.96 -0.93 -39.57
CA THR A 503 17.90 0.49 -39.23
C THR A 503 18.80 0.66 -38.01
N ALA A 504 19.81 1.52 -38.12
CA ALA A 504 20.63 1.88 -36.96
C ALA A 504 19.69 2.38 -35.85
N PRO A 505 19.94 2.08 -34.55
CA PRO A 505 19.26 2.79 -33.48
C PRO A 505 19.67 4.26 -33.60
N SER A 506 18.87 5.03 -34.33
CA SER A 506 19.05 6.47 -34.40
C SER A 506 18.71 6.95 -33.00
N PHE A 507 19.74 7.31 -32.23
CA PHE A 507 19.61 8.15 -31.04
C PHE A 507 19.10 9.51 -31.51
N LYS A 508 17.81 9.58 -31.86
CA LYS A 508 17.17 10.87 -32.09
C LYS A 508 16.87 11.45 -30.73
N LEU A 509 17.50 12.58 -30.44
CA LEU A 509 17.08 13.47 -29.37
C LEU A 509 15.68 13.95 -29.73
N ARG A 510 14.64 13.21 -29.33
CA ARG A 510 13.28 13.71 -29.44
C ARG A 510 13.07 14.56 -28.19
N LEU A 511 13.32 15.86 -28.32
CA LEU A 511 12.67 16.87 -27.48
C LEU A 511 11.18 16.74 -27.75
N ARG A 512 10.53 15.74 -27.13
CA ARG A 512 9.09 15.65 -27.11
C ARG A 512 8.61 16.95 -26.46
N GLY A 513 7.55 17.54 -26.99
CA GLY A 513 6.95 18.74 -26.40
C GLY A 513 6.74 18.57 -24.90
N PHE A 514 6.77 19.69 -24.18
CA PHE A 514 6.54 19.85 -22.74
C PHE A 514 5.84 18.65 -22.05
N ASP A 515 6.60 17.79 -21.38
CA ASP A 515 6.09 16.68 -20.57
C ASP A 515 6.18 17.04 -19.08
N TRP A 516 5.04 16.96 -18.38
CA TRP A 516 4.95 17.21 -16.94
C TRP A 516 5.83 16.28 -16.10
N GLN A 517 6.17 15.08 -16.59
CA GLN A 517 7.11 14.19 -15.91
C GLN A 517 8.54 14.76 -15.87
N ILE A 518 9.00 15.38 -16.96
CA ILE A 518 10.33 16.00 -17.03
C ILE A 518 10.37 17.21 -16.11
N VAL A 519 9.32 18.04 -16.12
CA VAL A 519 9.22 19.22 -15.23
C VAL A 519 9.29 18.81 -13.77
N PHE A 520 8.55 17.78 -13.37
CA PHE A 520 8.58 17.29 -11.99
C PHE A 520 9.95 16.74 -11.59
N THR A 521 10.60 15.99 -12.49
CA THR A 521 11.97 15.47 -12.26
C THR A 521 12.98 16.61 -12.11
N LEU A 522 12.89 17.65 -12.95
CA LEU A 522 13.73 18.83 -12.86
C LEU A 522 13.48 19.61 -11.57
N ALA A 523 12.22 19.79 -11.17
CA ALA A 523 11.86 20.46 -9.93
C ALA A 523 12.43 19.71 -8.70
N LEU A 524 12.30 18.37 -8.68
CA LEU A 524 12.87 17.53 -7.63
C LEU A 524 14.40 17.62 -7.60
N THR A 525 15.05 17.59 -8.78
CA THR A 525 16.50 17.72 -8.90
C THR A 525 16.99 19.08 -8.41
N ALA A 526 16.30 20.16 -8.79
CA ALA A 526 16.62 21.51 -8.33
C ALA A 526 16.48 21.63 -6.81
N LEU A 527 15.42 21.06 -6.23
CA LEU A 527 15.21 21.03 -4.78
C LEU A 527 16.35 20.29 -4.06
N VAL A 528 16.80 19.16 -4.58
CA VAL A 528 17.94 18.40 -4.04
C VAL A 528 19.23 19.23 -4.11
N ILE A 529 19.50 19.89 -5.25
CA ILE A 529 20.68 20.75 -5.41
C ILE A 529 20.67 21.91 -4.41
N VAL A 530 19.51 22.58 -4.23
CA VAL A 530 19.36 23.67 -3.26
C VAL A 530 19.60 23.14 -1.83
N ALA A 531 19.02 21.99 -1.48
CA ALA A 531 19.24 21.38 -0.17
C ALA A 531 20.72 21.05 0.07
N MET A 532 21.43 20.53 -0.94
CA MET A 532 22.87 20.30 -0.88
C MET A 532 23.65 21.60 -0.70
N MET A 533 23.29 22.68 -1.42
CA MET A 533 23.98 23.97 -1.29
C MET A 533 23.89 24.50 0.14
N VAL A 534 22.69 24.47 0.74
CA VAL A 534 22.47 24.90 2.14
C VAL A 534 23.26 24.04 3.12
N ALA A 535 23.31 22.72 2.89
CA ALA A 535 24.01 21.80 3.79
C ALA A 535 25.53 21.96 3.77
N ARG A 536 26.13 22.69 2.82
CA ARG A 536 27.59 22.82 2.70
C ARG A 536 28.24 23.49 3.89
N ASP A 537 27.54 24.43 4.51
CA ASP A 537 28.06 25.28 5.59
C ASP A 537 28.00 24.61 6.96
N TRP A 538 27.38 23.43 7.06
CA TRP A 538 27.28 22.69 8.32
C TRP A 538 28.58 21.95 8.66
N ALA A 539 28.76 21.69 9.95
CA ALA A 539 29.84 20.84 10.45
C ALA A 539 29.82 19.47 9.76
N PHE A 540 31.00 18.88 9.57
CA PHE A 540 31.16 17.64 8.79
C PHE A 540 30.23 16.51 9.25
N ALA A 541 30.15 16.26 10.57
CA ALA A 541 29.27 15.25 11.14
C ALA A 541 27.79 15.52 10.84
N ALA A 542 27.35 16.78 10.98
CA ALA A 542 25.96 17.18 10.74
C ALA A 542 25.59 17.21 9.25
N ARG A 543 26.59 17.34 8.37
CA ARG A 543 26.44 17.39 6.91
C ARG A 543 26.50 16.01 6.24
N LEU A 544 27.17 15.04 6.85
CA LEU A 544 27.51 13.77 6.22
C LEU A 544 26.27 13.04 5.68
N MET A 545 25.26 12.83 6.53
CA MET A 545 24.03 12.13 6.13
C MET A 545 23.10 12.92 5.19
N PRO A 546 22.86 14.21 5.45
CA PRO A 546 22.24 15.10 4.47
C PRO A 546 22.86 15.01 3.08
N MET A 547 24.18 15.02 2.99
CA MET A 547 24.89 14.96 1.71
C MET A 547 24.84 13.59 1.04
N THR A 548 24.98 12.49 1.79
CA THR A 548 24.94 11.14 1.19
C THR A 548 23.57 10.82 0.62
N SER A 549 22.50 11.14 1.36
CA SER A 549 21.11 10.99 0.90
C SER A 549 20.81 11.88 -0.31
N ALA A 550 21.26 13.14 -0.29
CA ALA A 550 21.10 14.07 -1.41
C ALA A 550 21.88 13.64 -2.67
N CYS A 551 23.13 13.18 -2.52
CA CYS A 551 23.91 12.62 -3.62
C CYS A 551 23.20 11.41 -4.25
N ALA A 552 22.68 10.49 -3.42
CA ALA A 552 21.91 9.35 -3.91
C ALA A 552 20.65 9.81 -4.67
N ALA A 553 19.89 10.75 -4.11
CA ALA A 553 18.70 11.31 -4.75
C ALA A 553 19.04 11.96 -6.10
N LEU A 554 20.13 12.73 -6.18
CA LEU A 554 20.60 13.39 -7.39
C LEU A 554 21.00 12.38 -8.47
N VAL A 555 21.76 11.34 -8.11
CA VAL A 555 22.14 10.27 -9.05
C VAL A 555 20.90 9.61 -9.66
N PHE A 556 19.94 9.21 -8.83
CA PHE A 556 18.72 8.57 -9.34
C PHE A 556 17.84 9.54 -10.14
N CYS A 557 17.74 10.81 -9.73
CA CYS A 557 17.03 11.83 -10.50
C CYS A 557 17.67 12.06 -11.88
N CYS A 558 19.00 12.10 -11.96
CA CYS A 558 19.72 12.20 -13.23
C CYS A 558 19.47 10.99 -14.13
N ILE A 559 19.49 9.77 -13.56
CA ILE A 559 19.17 8.55 -14.33
C ILE A 559 17.74 8.61 -14.87
N VAL A 560 16.77 9.01 -14.03
CA VAL A 560 15.37 9.15 -14.44
C VAL A 560 15.20 10.24 -15.51
N LEU A 561 15.89 11.37 -15.38
CA LEU A 561 15.85 12.46 -16.35
C LEU A 561 16.42 12.01 -17.70
N ILE A 562 17.54 11.30 -17.70
CA ILE A 562 18.13 10.68 -18.90
C ILE A 562 17.10 9.72 -19.51
N GLU A 563 16.53 8.80 -18.73
CA GLU A 563 15.53 7.85 -19.25
C GLU A 563 14.34 8.56 -19.91
N GLN A 564 13.84 9.64 -19.30
CA GLN A 564 12.74 10.44 -19.85
C GLN A 564 13.13 11.19 -21.13
N LEU A 565 14.35 11.74 -21.20
CA LEU A 565 14.85 12.46 -22.39
C LEU A 565 15.20 11.53 -23.57
N PHE A 566 15.53 10.25 -23.30
CA PHE A 566 16.10 9.33 -24.29
C PHE A 566 15.20 8.11 -24.63
N THR A 567 13.89 8.14 -24.35
CA THR A 567 13.01 6.97 -24.56
C THR A 567 12.98 6.48 -26.02
N ARG A 568 13.09 5.15 -26.18
CA ARG A 568 13.09 4.43 -27.47
C ARG A 568 11.67 4.32 -28.02
N ASP A 569 11.47 4.71 -29.29
CA ASP A 569 10.28 4.32 -30.05
C ASP A 569 10.25 2.78 -30.14
N VAL A 570 9.28 2.14 -29.48
CA VAL A 570 8.74 0.88 -29.99
C VAL A 570 7.70 1.33 -31.02
N PRO A 571 7.89 1.06 -32.32
CA PRO A 571 6.89 1.45 -33.31
C PRO A 571 5.55 0.83 -32.91
N ALA A 572 4.50 1.65 -32.92
CA ALA A 572 3.14 1.16 -32.80
C ALA A 572 2.91 0.20 -33.97
N THR A 573 3.03 -1.11 -33.73
CA THR A 573 2.45 -2.08 -34.64
C THR A 573 0.95 -1.88 -34.58
N GLU A 574 0.39 -1.30 -35.63
CA GLU A 574 -1.02 -1.42 -35.98
C GLU A 574 -1.39 -2.90 -35.90
N THR A 575 -2.06 -3.30 -34.83
CA THR A 575 -2.77 -4.58 -34.77
C THR A 575 -4.11 -4.44 -35.46
N THR A 576 -4.10 -4.12 -36.75
CA THR A 576 -5.13 -4.62 -37.66
C THR A 576 -4.72 -6.02 -38.10
N VAL A 577 -5.04 -7.03 -37.30
CA VAL A 577 -4.93 -8.43 -37.74
C VAL A 577 -6.19 -9.17 -37.35
N SER A 578 -7.04 -9.36 -38.36
CA SER A 578 -8.08 -10.39 -38.46
C SER A 578 -7.53 -11.76 -38.04
N PRO A 579 -8.31 -12.63 -37.39
CA PRO A 579 -7.82 -13.92 -36.96
C PRO A 579 -7.74 -14.88 -38.15
N SER A 580 -6.53 -15.13 -38.65
CA SER A 580 -6.25 -16.33 -39.43
C SER A 580 -5.18 -17.15 -38.71
N PHE A 581 -5.61 -18.32 -38.24
CA PHE A 581 -4.77 -19.41 -37.78
C PHE A 581 -3.74 -19.77 -38.86
N ASP A 582 -2.49 -20.01 -38.47
CA ASP A 582 -1.72 -21.13 -38.99
C ASP A 582 -0.55 -21.47 -38.05
N ALA A 583 -0.43 -22.76 -37.78
CA ALA A 583 0.54 -23.39 -36.90
C ALA A 583 1.75 -23.89 -37.71
N ALA A 584 2.98 -23.76 -37.20
CA ALA A 584 4.06 -24.75 -37.38
C ALA A 584 5.39 -24.38 -36.68
N ALA A 585 5.90 -25.34 -35.89
CA ALA A 585 7.32 -25.69 -35.68
C ALA A 585 8.14 -24.99 -34.55
N PRO A 586 9.16 -25.68 -33.97
CA PRO A 586 9.07 -26.14 -32.57
C PRO A 586 10.23 -25.67 -31.66
N MET A 587 9.98 -25.49 -30.36
CA MET A 587 11.03 -25.43 -29.33
C MET A 587 11.16 -26.79 -28.65
N GLY A 588 12.14 -27.57 -29.09
CA GLY A 588 12.71 -28.67 -28.33
C GLY A 588 14.22 -28.49 -28.35
N ASP A 589 14.77 -27.95 -27.28
CA ASP A 589 16.14 -28.21 -26.79
C ASP A 589 16.43 -27.25 -25.64
N LEU A 590 16.66 -27.84 -24.46
CA LEU A 590 17.14 -27.30 -23.17
C LEU A 590 16.24 -27.68 -21.98
N ALA A 591 15.91 -28.97 -21.90
CA ALA A 591 15.70 -29.64 -20.62
C ALA A 591 16.23 -31.08 -20.77
N MET A 592 17.02 -31.53 -19.80
CA MET A 592 17.58 -32.88 -19.62
C MET A 592 18.96 -33.17 -20.24
N ALA A 593 20.01 -32.64 -19.61
CA ALA A 593 21.26 -33.39 -19.45
C ALA A 593 21.25 -33.97 -18.03
N GLY A 594 20.98 -35.27 -17.90
CA GLY A 594 21.00 -35.96 -16.61
C GLY A 594 20.14 -37.21 -16.56
N ALA A 595 20.68 -38.30 -17.10
CA ALA A 595 20.36 -39.70 -16.78
C ALA A 595 18.99 -40.26 -17.23
N SER A 596 18.98 -40.89 -18.41
CA SER A 596 18.22 -42.13 -18.63
C SER A 596 19.05 -43.09 -19.48
N ALA A 597 19.44 -44.22 -18.90
CA ALA A 597 19.87 -45.39 -19.64
C ALA A 597 19.07 -46.57 -19.08
N HIS A 598 17.97 -46.92 -19.76
CA HIS A 598 17.67 -48.29 -20.22
C HIS A 598 16.19 -48.45 -20.63
N PHE A 599 16.03 -49.22 -21.70
CA PHE A 599 14.81 -49.85 -22.23
C PHE A 599 13.86 -49.05 -23.13
N SER A 600 14.10 -49.25 -24.42
CA SER A 600 13.13 -49.22 -25.51
C SER A 600 12.02 -50.27 -25.35
N GLY A 601 10.82 -49.94 -25.79
CA GLY A 601 9.83 -50.94 -26.21
C GLY A 601 8.38 -50.48 -26.13
N LEU A 602 7.74 -50.42 -27.30
CA LEU A 602 6.30 -50.46 -27.57
C LEU A 602 5.52 -49.12 -27.64
N GLN A 603 5.29 -48.73 -28.90
CA GLN A 603 4.17 -47.91 -29.35
C GLN A 603 2.82 -48.62 -29.08
N SER A 604 1.81 -47.89 -28.63
CA SER A 604 0.45 -47.86 -29.23
C SER A 604 -0.55 -47.06 -28.38
N SER A 605 -1.55 -46.50 -29.06
CA SER A 605 -2.73 -45.74 -28.59
C SER A 605 -2.55 -44.22 -28.41
N VAL A 606 -3.06 -43.50 -29.41
CA VAL A 606 -3.33 -42.07 -29.39
C VAL A 606 -4.64 -41.87 -28.62
N ASP A 607 -4.56 -41.25 -27.44
CA ASP A 607 -5.70 -40.94 -26.59
C ASP A 607 -6.23 -39.52 -26.88
N PRO A 608 -7.52 -39.32 -27.24
CA PRO A 608 -8.10 -38.00 -27.53
C PRO A 608 -8.04 -37.00 -26.36
N GLN A 609 -7.79 -37.47 -25.13
CA GLN A 609 -7.64 -36.62 -23.94
C GLN A 609 -6.31 -35.85 -23.89
N SER A 610 -5.26 -36.33 -24.57
CA SER A 610 -3.94 -35.69 -24.58
C SER A 610 -3.94 -34.32 -25.28
N ASN A 611 -4.81 -34.13 -26.28
CA ASN A 611 -4.90 -32.91 -27.07
C ASN A 611 -5.73 -31.80 -26.39
N VAL A 612 -6.61 -32.18 -25.45
CA VAL A 612 -7.39 -31.25 -24.61
C VAL A 612 -6.54 -30.73 -23.46
N ILE A 613 -5.71 -31.58 -22.85
CA ILE A 613 -4.76 -31.19 -21.80
C ILE A 613 -3.65 -30.29 -22.37
N ALA A 614 -3.19 -30.55 -23.61
CA ALA A 614 -2.23 -29.68 -24.28
C ALA A 614 -2.80 -28.27 -24.60
N LYS A 615 -4.06 -28.19 -25.04
CA LYS A 615 -4.75 -26.89 -25.28
C LYS A 615 -5.10 -26.16 -23.98
N ALA A 616 -5.48 -26.87 -22.92
CA ALA A 616 -5.69 -26.30 -21.59
C ALA A 616 -4.37 -25.78 -20.97
N ASN A 617 -3.26 -26.51 -21.14
CA ASN A 617 -1.93 -26.07 -20.73
C ASN A 617 -1.42 -24.89 -21.56
N ALA A 618 -1.72 -24.83 -22.86
CA ALA A 618 -1.40 -23.68 -23.70
C ALA A 618 -2.17 -22.42 -23.27
N ASN A 619 -3.46 -22.53 -22.94
CA ASN A 619 -4.27 -21.42 -22.43
C ASN A 619 -3.91 -21.02 -20.98
N ALA A 620 -3.57 -21.98 -20.11
CA ALA A 620 -3.14 -21.70 -18.74
C ALA A 620 -1.73 -21.09 -18.69
N ASN A 621 -0.82 -21.51 -19.57
CA ASN A 621 0.48 -20.85 -19.75
C ASN A 621 0.34 -19.53 -20.49
N ALA A 622 -0.60 -19.37 -21.43
CA ALA A 622 -0.91 -18.07 -22.03
C ALA A 622 -1.50 -17.11 -21.00
N ASN A 623 -2.34 -17.55 -20.06
CA ASN A 623 -2.90 -16.69 -19.00
C ASN A 623 -1.92 -16.45 -17.83
N ALA A 624 -1.06 -17.41 -17.49
CA ALA A 624 0.00 -17.22 -16.50
C ALA A 624 1.18 -16.39 -17.05
N SER A 625 1.52 -16.55 -18.32
CA SER A 625 2.48 -15.70 -19.04
C SER A 625 1.87 -14.36 -19.46
N ALA A 626 0.56 -14.28 -19.70
CA ALA A 626 -0.17 -13.02 -19.80
C ALA A 626 -0.19 -12.31 -18.44
N GLY A 627 -0.43 -12.98 -17.31
CA GLY A 627 -0.27 -12.36 -15.98
C GLY A 627 1.16 -11.89 -15.70
N ALA A 628 2.17 -12.66 -16.12
CA ALA A 628 3.58 -12.28 -16.02
C ALA A 628 4.04 -11.23 -17.07
N SER A 629 3.32 -11.08 -18.19
CA SER A 629 3.60 -10.09 -19.25
C SER A 629 2.69 -8.86 -19.20
N PHE A 630 1.54 -8.92 -18.52
CA PHE A 630 0.77 -7.77 -18.06
C PHE A 630 1.52 -7.01 -16.95
N GLY A 631 2.39 -7.72 -16.21
CA GLY A 631 3.41 -7.11 -15.36
C GLY A 631 4.66 -6.61 -16.09
N ALA A 632 4.86 -6.90 -17.40
CA ALA A 632 6.14 -6.66 -18.08
C ALA A 632 6.08 -5.98 -19.47
N HIS A 633 4.90 -5.82 -20.08
CA HIS A 633 4.63 -5.00 -21.27
C HIS A 633 3.14 -4.62 -21.28
N GLY A 634 2.68 -3.93 -20.24
CA GLY A 634 1.40 -3.25 -20.28
C GLY A 634 1.52 -1.96 -21.08
N ASP A 635 0.99 -1.98 -22.31
CA ASP A 635 0.64 -0.81 -23.10
C ASP A 635 -0.03 0.25 -22.18
N PRO A 636 0.31 1.56 -22.27
CA PRO A 636 -0.26 2.58 -21.39
C PRO A 636 -1.79 2.64 -21.44
N SER A 637 -2.39 2.10 -22.51
CA SER A 637 -3.82 1.98 -22.73
C SER A 637 -4.55 1.00 -21.79
N LEU A 638 -3.84 0.11 -21.07
CA LEU A 638 -4.45 -0.84 -20.12
C LEU A 638 -4.48 -0.33 -18.68
N HIS A 639 -3.84 0.81 -18.38
CA HIS A 639 -4.11 1.57 -17.15
C HIS A 639 -5.31 2.53 -17.30
N ASP A 640 -5.84 2.69 -18.52
CA ASP A 640 -7.10 3.40 -18.82
C ASP A 640 -8.33 2.46 -18.76
N GLY A 641 -8.14 1.20 -18.40
CA GLY A 641 -9.21 0.22 -18.29
C GLY A 641 -9.97 0.32 -16.96
N LEU A 642 -11.04 1.13 -16.96
CA LEU A 642 -12.23 1.11 -16.08
C LEU A 642 -12.50 2.32 -15.16
N ALA A 643 -11.82 3.46 -15.31
CA ALA A 643 -12.29 4.70 -14.68
C ALA A 643 -12.01 5.95 -15.53
N SER A 644 -13.11 6.55 -15.98
CA SER A 644 -13.27 7.89 -16.54
C SER A 644 -12.98 8.07 -18.05
N SER A 645 -14.05 8.13 -18.84
CA SER A 645 -14.11 8.76 -20.17
C SER A 645 -13.89 10.29 -20.12
N LEU A 646 -13.15 10.78 -19.13
CA LEU A 646 -12.98 12.20 -18.84
C LEU A 646 -11.72 12.72 -19.53
N ASP A 647 -11.88 13.83 -20.24
CA ASP A 647 -10.77 14.55 -20.85
C ASP A 647 -9.71 14.96 -19.80
N THR A 648 -8.43 14.88 -20.17
CA THR A 648 -7.28 15.17 -19.29
C THR A 648 -7.39 16.56 -18.66
N ARG A 649 -7.86 17.56 -19.42
CA ARG A 649 -8.08 18.92 -18.91
C ARG A 649 -9.09 18.95 -17.76
N THR A 650 -10.13 18.13 -17.83
CA THR A 650 -11.18 18.04 -16.81
C THR A 650 -10.62 17.45 -15.51
N ILE A 651 -9.76 16.44 -15.62
CA ILE A 651 -9.08 15.83 -14.47
C ILE A 651 -8.24 16.86 -13.73
N TYR A 652 -7.40 17.61 -14.46
CA TYR A 652 -6.56 18.65 -13.84
C TYR A 652 -7.39 19.79 -13.24
N LEU A 653 -8.41 20.29 -13.95
CA LEU A 653 -9.24 21.40 -13.46
C LEU A 653 -10.00 21.03 -12.18
N ARG A 654 -10.56 19.81 -12.12
CA ARG A 654 -11.23 19.30 -10.91
C ARG A 654 -10.24 19.07 -9.77
N GLY A 655 -9.04 18.55 -10.06
CA GLY A 655 -7.99 18.39 -9.06
C GLY A 655 -7.52 19.72 -8.47
N VAL A 656 -7.26 20.72 -9.30
CA VAL A 656 -6.91 22.07 -8.85
C VAL A 656 -8.03 22.67 -8.00
N ARG A 657 -9.29 22.52 -8.41
CA ARG A 657 -10.44 22.99 -7.62
C ARG A 657 -10.55 22.30 -6.27
N PHE A 658 -10.29 20.99 -6.21
CA PHE A 658 -10.26 20.23 -4.96
C PHE A 658 -9.19 20.77 -4.01
N PHE A 659 -7.93 20.87 -4.47
CA PHE A 659 -6.83 21.36 -3.63
C PHE A 659 -6.99 22.85 -3.27
N ALA A 660 -7.58 23.66 -4.14
CA ALA A 660 -7.93 25.05 -3.82
C ALA A 660 -9.01 25.11 -2.73
N SER A 661 -9.98 24.20 -2.74
CA SER A 661 -11.00 24.11 -1.68
C SER A 661 -10.38 23.66 -0.35
N VAL A 662 -9.49 22.67 -0.40
CA VAL A 662 -8.73 22.21 0.78
C VAL A 662 -7.88 23.36 1.33
N ALA A 663 -7.08 24.04 0.52
CA ALA A 663 -6.27 25.18 0.96
C ALA A 663 -7.13 26.37 1.44
N GLY A 664 -8.28 26.60 0.82
CA GLY A 664 -9.26 27.58 1.26
C GLY A 664 -9.82 27.27 2.65
N ALA A 665 -10.02 25.99 2.98
CA ALA A 665 -10.40 25.56 4.33
C ALA A 665 -9.33 25.91 5.37
N LEU A 666 -8.05 25.69 5.03
CA LEU A 666 -6.92 26.07 5.88
C LEU A 666 -6.85 27.60 6.10
N ALA A 667 -6.98 28.39 5.02
CA ALA A 667 -7.01 29.84 5.14
C ALA A 667 -8.20 30.33 5.98
N THR A 668 -9.37 29.71 5.80
CA THR A 668 -10.56 30.02 6.60
C THR A 668 -10.33 29.65 8.07
N ALA A 669 -9.73 28.49 8.34
CA ALA A 669 -9.39 28.04 9.69
C ALA A 669 -8.49 29.03 10.42
N ALA A 670 -7.48 29.59 9.74
CA ALA A 670 -6.58 30.58 10.33
C ALA A 670 -7.32 31.88 10.74
N VAL A 671 -8.45 32.19 10.11
CA VAL A 671 -9.22 33.40 10.40
C VAL A 671 -10.28 33.16 11.48
N ILE A 672 -11.13 32.14 11.31
CA ILE A 672 -12.34 31.93 12.14
C ILE A 672 -12.24 30.73 13.10
N GLY A 673 -11.12 30.01 13.11
CA GLY A 673 -10.94 28.78 13.89
C GLY A 673 -11.20 27.52 13.06
N LEU A 674 -10.54 26.43 13.45
CA LEU A 674 -10.54 25.18 12.69
C LEU A 674 -11.92 24.53 12.59
N LEU A 675 -12.64 24.40 13.70
CA LEU A 675 -13.93 23.71 13.71
C LEU A 675 -15.03 24.45 12.93
N PRO A 676 -15.22 25.79 13.07
CA PRO A 676 -16.12 26.54 12.21
C PRO A 676 -15.73 26.51 10.73
N ALA A 677 -14.43 26.55 10.43
CA ALA A 677 -13.95 26.43 9.06
C ALA A 677 -14.28 25.06 8.45
N LEU A 678 -14.15 23.98 9.22
CA LEU A 678 -14.55 22.64 8.79
C LEU A 678 -16.06 22.52 8.56
N LEU A 679 -16.89 23.14 9.41
CA LEU A 679 -18.35 23.21 9.18
C LEU A 679 -18.67 23.88 7.83
N ILE A 680 -18.10 25.05 7.59
CA ILE A 680 -18.30 25.81 6.34
C ILE A 680 -17.78 25.01 5.15
N PHE A 681 -16.57 24.45 5.26
CA PHE A 681 -15.98 23.62 4.22
C PHE A 681 -16.87 22.43 3.87
N MET A 682 -17.35 21.68 4.87
CA MET A 682 -18.22 20.53 4.66
C MET A 682 -19.50 20.92 3.94
N LEU A 683 -20.13 22.02 4.37
CA LEU A 683 -21.36 22.55 3.76
C LEU A 683 -21.12 22.95 2.29
N LEU A 684 -20.07 23.74 2.03
CA LEU A 684 -19.77 24.29 0.72
C LEU A 684 -19.36 23.20 -0.27
N VAL A 685 -18.50 22.26 0.13
CA VAL A 685 -18.08 21.17 -0.74
C VAL A 685 -19.25 20.24 -1.04
N ALA A 686 -20.04 19.82 -0.03
CA ALA A 686 -21.22 18.99 -0.28
C ALA A 686 -22.20 19.66 -1.26
N ARG A 687 -22.41 20.97 -1.12
CA ARG A 687 -23.37 21.72 -1.93
C ARG A 687 -22.87 22.07 -3.34
N PHE A 688 -21.66 22.59 -3.46
CA PHE A 688 -21.13 23.18 -4.71
C PHE A 688 -20.22 22.23 -5.48
N GLU A 689 -19.57 21.27 -4.82
CA GLU A 689 -18.78 20.22 -5.49
C GLU A 689 -19.66 19.07 -5.96
N PHE A 690 -20.54 18.60 -5.07
CA PHE A 690 -21.31 17.38 -5.29
C PHE A 690 -22.80 17.60 -5.56
N GLY A 691 -23.30 18.84 -5.44
CA GLY A 691 -24.68 19.18 -5.78
C GLY A 691 -25.72 18.61 -4.81
N GLU A 692 -25.33 18.29 -3.57
CA GLU A 692 -26.27 17.78 -2.56
C GLU A 692 -27.29 18.84 -2.14
N ARG A 693 -28.45 18.38 -1.65
CA ARG A 693 -29.54 19.28 -1.23
C ARG A 693 -29.12 20.08 0.00
N TRP A 694 -29.40 21.38 0.01
CA TRP A 694 -29.09 22.28 1.13
C TRP A 694 -29.47 21.74 2.51
N ARG A 695 -30.67 21.17 2.65
CA ARG A 695 -31.13 20.57 3.92
C ARG A 695 -30.23 19.40 4.36
N THR A 696 -29.91 18.50 3.43
CA THR A 696 -29.08 17.33 3.71
C THR A 696 -27.65 17.74 4.03
N SER A 697 -27.08 18.65 3.25
CA SER A 697 -25.74 19.19 3.49
C SER A 697 -25.66 19.90 4.85
N ALA A 698 -26.59 20.79 5.18
CA ALA A 698 -26.58 21.52 6.44
C ALA A 698 -26.73 20.60 7.66
N VAL A 699 -27.73 19.70 7.64
CA VAL A 699 -27.96 18.76 8.76
C VAL A 699 -26.74 17.88 8.98
N LEU A 700 -26.17 17.34 7.90
CA LEU A 700 -25.03 16.44 8.00
C LEU A 700 -23.75 17.17 8.45
N SER A 701 -23.47 18.36 7.91
CA SER A 701 -22.32 19.17 8.34
C SER A 701 -22.42 19.60 9.79
N ILE A 702 -23.60 20.02 10.27
CA ILE A 702 -23.82 20.40 11.68
C ILE A 702 -23.65 19.17 12.58
N ALA A 703 -24.36 18.07 12.28
CA ALA A 703 -24.28 16.85 13.07
C ALA A 703 -22.84 16.33 13.14
N MET A 704 -22.12 16.39 12.03
CA MET A 704 -20.74 15.96 11.97
C MET A 704 -19.80 16.89 12.75
N THR A 705 -19.99 18.20 12.65
CA THR A 705 -19.18 19.16 13.40
C THR A 705 -19.36 18.96 14.91
N ILE A 706 -20.59 18.67 15.36
CA ILE A 706 -20.86 18.31 16.76
C ILE A 706 -20.14 17.01 17.12
N ALA A 707 -20.19 15.99 16.27
CA ALA A 707 -19.49 14.73 16.50
C ALA A 707 -17.96 14.94 16.59
N LEU A 708 -17.38 15.74 15.69
CA LEU A 708 -15.96 16.08 15.70
C LEU A 708 -15.58 16.87 16.97
N TRP A 709 -16.43 17.80 17.41
CA TRP A 709 -16.22 18.53 18.65
C TRP A 709 -16.29 17.63 19.89
N LEU A 710 -17.24 16.68 19.93
CA LEU A 710 -17.32 15.70 21.02
C LEU A 710 -16.08 14.80 21.01
N VAL A 711 -15.70 14.25 19.87
CA VAL A 711 -14.56 13.34 19.76
C VAL A 711 -13.26 14.07 20.08
N PHE A 712 -12.93 15.13 19.36
CA PHE A 712 -11.63 15.79 19.53
C PHE A 712 -11.61 16.71 20.74
N GLY A 713 -12.67 17.46 20.99
CA GLY A 713 -12.74 18.41 22.11
C GLY A 713 -12.99 17.76 23.47
N ARG A 714 -13.79 16.68 23.55
CA ARG A 714 -14.11 16.03 24.84
C ARG A 714 -13.35 14.73 25.08
N ILE A 715 -13.22 13.86 24.07
CA ILE A 715 -12.55 12.56 24.25
C ILE A 715 -11.04 12.73 24.17
N PHE A 716 -10.54 13.38 23.11
CA PHE A 716 -9.10 13.59 22.93
C PHE A 716 -8.55 14.84 23.62
N SER A 717 -9.42 15.70 24.14
CA SER A 717 -9.01 16.98 24.78
C SER A 717 -8.06 17.80 23.90
N THR A 718 -8.22 17.74 22.57
CA THR A 718 -7.37 18.43 21.61
C THR A 718 -7.49 19.95 21.83
N PRO A 719 -6.39 20.66 22.09
CA PRO A 719 -6.40 22.10 22.14
C PRO A 719 -6.64 22.65 20.73
N TRP A 720 -7.58 23.56 20.57
CA TRP A 720 -7.90 24.10 19.25
C TRP A 720 -6.85 25.14 18.81
N PRO A 721 -6.46 25.18 17.52
CA PRO A 721 -5.49 26.15 17.04
C PRO A 721 -6.02 27.59 17.19
N GLN A 722 -5.13 28.51 17.53
CA GLN A 722 -5.47 29.93 17.63
C GLN A 722 -5.82 30.52 16.27
N SER A 723 -6.92 31.26 16.19
CA SER A 723 -7.32 32.00 15.00
C SER A 723 -7.26 33.51 15.22
N LEU A 724 -7.19 34.25 14.12
CA LEU A 724 -7.17 35.72 14.16
C LEU A 724 -8.38 36.29 14.89
N ILE A 725 -9.59 35.77 14.67
CA ILE A 725 -10.77 36.26 15.39
C ILE A 725 -10.70 35.90 16.88
N GLY A 726 -10.07 34.78 17.22
CA GLY A 726 -9.85 34.36 18.60
C GLY A 726 -8.91 35.29 19.33
N ASP A 727 -7.96 35.88 18.61
CA ASP A 727 -7.05 36.91 19.12
C ASP A 727 -7.76 38.25 19.36
N TRP A 728 -8.68 38.60 18.47
CA TRP A 728 -9.46 39.84 18.57
C TRP A 728 -10.56 39.77 19.64
N LEU A 729 -11.11 38.57 19.90
CA LEU A 729 -12.21 38.35 20.84
C LEU A 729 -11.86 37.21 21.83
N PRO A 730 -11.05 37.49 22.88
CA PRO A 730 -10.55 36.46 23.78
C PRO A 730 -11.63 35.67 24.54
N TRP A 731 -12.83 36.22 24.71
CA TRP A 731 -13.95 35.52 25.33
C TRP A 731 -14.47 34.35 24.48
N LEU A 732 -14.30 34.41 23.15
CA LEU A 732 -14.63 33.29 22.25
C LEU A 732 -13.70 32.09 22.45
N ARG A 733 -12.48 32.32 22.96
CA ARG A 733 -11.52 31.24 23.31
C ARG A 733 -12.05 30.36 24.44
N GLN A 734 -12.86 30.92 25.35
CA GLN A 734 -13.44 30.17 26.47
C GLN A 734 -14.55 29.21 26.01
N LEU A 735 -15.06 29.36 24.78
CA LEU A 735 -16.13 28.52 24.23
C LEU A 735 -15.63 27.23 23.55
N GLY A 736 -14.35 26.89 23.70
CA GLY A 736 -13.83 25.55 23.42
C GLY A 736 -13.94 25.12 21.95
N GLY A 737 -13.17 25.78 21.08
CA GLY A 737 -13.01 25.39 19.66
C GLY A 737 -13.95 26.10 18.68
N LEU A 738 -14.74 27.06 19.15
CA LEU A 738 -15.62 27.85 18.30
C LEU A 738 -14.92 29.03 17.59
N VAL A 739 -13.71 29.39 18.01
CA VAL A 739 -12.83 30.39 17.38
C VAL A 739 -11.37 30.10 17.72
#